data_AF-A0A0R0DL07-F1
#
_entry.id   AF-A0A0R0DL07-F1
#
_cell.length_a   1.000
_cell.length_b   1.000
_cell.length_c   1.000
_cell.angle_alpha   90.00
_cell.angle_beta   90.00
_cell.angle_gamma   90.00
#
_symmetry.space_group_name_H-M   'P 1'
#
loop_
_entity.id
_entity.type
_entity.pdbx_description
1 polymer ?
#
loop_
_entity_poly.entity_id
_entity_poly.type
_entity_poly.pdbx_seq_one_letter_code
_entity_poly.pdbx_strand_id
1 'polypeptide(L)'
;MSTVRLEVVGNHTRSDLVPMQPASQDIWDKKYRLKTKAGEALDADIDGTYQRVARALADAEGSDDKRAYWYERFVWALRRGAIPAGRITSNAGAQEHKPATSTINCTVSGTITDSMDGILEKVHEAGLTLKAGCGIGYEFSTLRPRGAFVAGAGAYTSGPMSFMDIYDKMCFTVSSAGGRRGAQMGTFDVSHPDVKDFIRAKREDGRLRQFNLSLLITDGFMDAVNDDADWPLVFPINVKEQAELDPASGEEVVWREWPTHENYIVRDDGLVACRVYGHIRARHLWDMIMVSTYDYAEPGFILIDRVNEMNNNWWCENIRATNPCGEQPLPPYGACLLGSVNLTKFVRDPFTDKASFDWDEYKEVVRVFTRMLDNVVEVNGLPLEQQRNEIMRKRRHGMGFLGLGSTLTMLRMKYGSAESCEFTEAIARDMAIAGWETGLELAREKGPAPIMEEAFEVTAAMLRQRPEMRADGWKVGQKIQGKVLHARYSRYMQRIATVAPELVDELVETGSRFTHHSSIAPTGTISLSLANNASNGIEPSFAHHYSRNVIREGKKSKEKVDVFSFELLAYRELVNPKAMPFAEEPGAQLPDYFIAADDISPKEHVDVQAAAQKWVDSSISKTANVPTDYPYEDFKDIYRYAHQQGLKGCTTFRFNPAAFQGVLVKEQDLENTTYRFELEDGNVVEVKGNEQIEYDGEMHTAANLFDALKEGYYGKF
;
A
#
# COMPACT_ATOMS: atom_id res chain seq x y z
N MET A 1 -19.90 -9.89 38.35
CA MET A 1 -20.81 -9.00 37.58
C MET A 1 -21.15 -7.81 38.46
N SER A 2 -20.39 -6.71 38.32
CA SER A 2 -20.70 -5.42 38.95
C SER A 2 -21.35 -4.56 37.88
N THR A 3 -22.53 -4.02 38.21
CA THR A 3 -23.41 -3.27 37.32
C THR A 3 -22.72 -2.02 36.79
N VAL A 4 -22.39 -2.04 35.50
CA VAL A 4 -21.87 -0.88 34.76
C VAL A 4 -22.96 0.19 34.76
N ARG A 5 -22.68 1.34 35.38
CA ARG A 5 -23.49 2.55 35.22
C ARG A 5 -23.27 3.08 33.81
N LEU A 6 -24.28 2.92 32.96
CA LEU A 6 -24.35 3.57 31.65
C LEU A 6 -24.92 4.97 31.86
N GLU A 7 -24.07 5.99 31.72
CA GLU A 7 -24.51 7.38 31.54
C GLU A 7 -24.54 7.69 30.04
N VAL A 8 -25.66 8.21 29.56
CA VAL A 8 -25.79 8.74 28.20
C VAL A 8 -25.17 10.13 28.20
N VAL A 9 -23.86 10.21 27.94
CA VAL A 9 -23.23 11.47 27.55
C VAL A 9 -23.55 11.69 26.09
N GLY A 10 -24.24 12.79 25.76
CA GLY A 10 -24.50 13.19 24.39
C GLY A 10 -23.20 13.50 23.66
N ASN A 11 -22.55 12.49 23.07
CA ASN A 11 -21.29 12.64 22.35
C ASN A 11 -21.56 13.07 20.90
N HIS A 12 -21.93 14.33 20.68
CA HIS A 12 -21.64 14.96 19.40
C HIS A 12 -20.14 15.27 19.38
N THR A 13 -19.37 14.54 18.59
CA THR A 13 -18.03 15.00 18.20
C THR A 13 -18.24 16.28 17.40
N ARG A 14 -17.55 17.40 17.68
CA ARG A 14 -17.72 18.64 16.88
C ARG A 14 -17.48 18.44 15.38
N SER A 15 -16.81 17.36 14.96
CA SER A 15 -16.72 16.94 13.56
C SER A 15 -18.07 16.65 12.90
N ASP A 16 -19.10 16.30 13.68
CA ASP A 16 -20.46 16.02 13.17
C ASP A 16 -21.20 17.32 12.82
N LEU A 17 -20.61 18.47 13.14
CA LEU A 17 -21.09 19.79 12.73
C LEU A 17 -20.63 20.17 11.32
N VAL A 18 -19.65 19.47 10.75
CA VAL A 18 -19.16 19.74 9.38
C VAL A 18 -19.97 18.90 8.39
N PRO A 19 -20.83 19.50 7.54
CA PRO A 19 -21.64 18.74 6.61
C PRO A 19 -20.80 18.01 5.57
N MET A 20 -21.30 16.86 5.10
CA MET A 20 -20.69 16.16 3.95
C MET A 20 -20.79 17.04 2.70
N GLN A 21 -19.66 17.22 2.00
CA GLN A 21 -19.64 17.98 0.75
C GLN A 21 -20.24 17.13 -0.40
N PRO A 22 -20.88 17.76 -1.42
CA PRO A 22 -21.55 17.04 -2.51
C PRO A 22 -20.65 16.04 -3.23
N ALA A 23 -19.39 16.40 -3.49
CA ALA A 23 -18.43 15.52 -4.14
C ALA A 23 -18.17 14.22 -3.35
N SER A 24 -18.12 14.30 -2.02
CA SER A 24 -17.94 13.13 -1.15
C SER A 24 -19.17 12.23 -1.17
N GLN A 25 -20.36 12.83 -1.10
CA GLN A 25 -21.64 12.12 -1.18
C GLN A 25 -21.80 11.39 -2.51
N ASP A 26 -21.47 12.04 -3.63
CA ASP A 26 -21.56 11.47 -4.98
C ASP A 26 -20.63 10.27 -5.16
N ILE A 27 -19.43 10.33 -4.59
CA ILE A 27 -18.48 9.21 -4.68
C ILE A 27 -18.94 8.05 -3.81
N TRP A 28 -19.46 8.32 -2.61
CA TRP A 28 -20.08 7.28 -1.79
C TRP A 28 -21.24 6.59 -2.51
N ASP A 29 -22.16 7.36 -3.09
CA ASP A 29 -23.32 6.82 -3.80
C ASP A 29 -22.92 5.95 -5.00
N LYS A 30 -21.87 6.34 -5.73
CA LYS A 30 -21.37 5.62 -6.91
C LYS A 30 -20.52 4.38 -6.57
N LYS A 31 -19.77 4.40 -5.46
CA LYS A 31 -18.75 3.38 -5.16
C LYS A 31 -19.09 2.43 -4.01
N TYR A 32 -19.85 2.90 -3.03
CA TYR A 32 -20.02 2.21 -1.75
C TYR A 32 -21.47 1.94 -1.37
N ARG A 33 -22.42 2.78 -1.81
CA ARG A 33 -23.83 2.52 -1.61
C ARG A 33 -24.24 1.23 -2.31
N LEU A 34 -24.78 0.29 -1.55
CA LEU A 34 -25.31 -0.94 -2.13
C LEU A 34 -26.60 -0.64 -2.89
N LYS A 35 -26.67 -1.12 -4.13
CA LYS A 35 -27.84 -0.98 -5.02
C LYS A 35 -28.19 -2.32 -5.64
N THR A 36 -29.47 -2.54 -5.95
CA THR A 36 -29.94 -3.70 -6.70
C THR A 36 -29.45 -3.62 -8.16
N LYS A 37 -29.63 -4.69 -8.94
CA LYS A 37 -29.35 -4.68 -10.38
C LYS A 37 -30.17 -3.63 -11.15
N ALA A 38 -31.35 -3.26 -10.64
CA ALA A 38 -32.19 -2.22 -11.22
C ALA A 38 -31.75 -0.79 -10.83
N GLY A 39 -30.71 -0.64 -10.00
CA GLY A 39 -30.20 0.65 -9.52
C GLY A 39 -30.89 1.17 -8.26
N GLU A 40 -31.83 0.42 -7.68
CA GLU A 40 -32.53 0.81 -6.45
C GLU A 40 -31.57 0.74 -5.26
N ALA A 41 -31.53 1.82 -4.46
CA ALA A 41 -30.66 1.89 -3.29
C ALA A 41 -31.17 0.99 -2.16
N LEU A 42 -30.28 0.13 -1.66
CA LEU A 42 -30.51 -0.71 -0.48
C LEU A 42 -29.95 -0.06 0.79
N ASP A 43 -28.79 0.58 0.69
CA ASP A 43 -28.32 1.46 1.74
C ASP A 43 -29.05 2.81 1.63
N ALA A 44 -29.78 3.23 2.66
CA ALA A 44 -30.49 4.50 2.65
C ALA A 44 -29.53 5.69 2.57
N ASP A 45 -28.49 5.69 3.38
CA ASP A 45 -27.44 6.70 3.49
C ASP A 45 -26.12 6.06 3.95
N ILE A 46 -25.10 6.89 4.26
CA ILE A 46 -23.79 6.41 4.75
C ILE A 46 -23.95 5.58 6.03
N ASP A 47 -24.86 5.95 6.92
CA ASP A 47 -25.10 5.21 8.16
C ASP A 47 -25.73 3.83 7.87
N GLY A 48 -26.62 3.75 6.88
CA GLY A 48 -27.13 2.48 6.34
C GLY A 48 -25.99 1.57 5.85
N THR A 49 -25.00 2.12 5.15
CA THR A 49 -23.78 1.38 4.79
C THR A 49 -23.03 0.89 6.04
N TYR A 50 -22.89 1.73 7.08
CA TYR A 50 -22.23 1.33 8.34
C TYR A 50 -22.98 0.19 9.04
N GLN A 51 -24.30 0.28 9.15
CA GLN A 51 -25.13 -0.76 9.75
C GLN A 51 -25.03 -2.08 9.00
N ARG A 52 -25.07 -2.06 7.66
CA ARG A 52 -24.90 -3.26 6.84
C ARG A 52 -23.53 -3.91 7.08
N VAL A 53 -22.46 -3.14 7.01
CA VAL A 53 -21.08 -3.65 7.21
C VAL A 53 -20.92 -4.19 8.63
N ALA A 54 -21.37 -3.45 9.65
CA ALA A 54 -21.32 -3.90 11.04
C ALA A 54 -22.10 -5.19 11.27
N ARG A 55 -23.30 -5.33 10.67
CA ARG A 55 -24.09 -6.57 10.75
C ARG A 55 -23.33 -7.75 10.16
N ALA A 56 -22.86 -7.61 8.91
CA ALA A 56 -22.15 -8.67 8.22
C ALA A 56 -20.90 -9.15 8.96
N LEU A 57 -20.17 -8.25 9.62
CA LEU A 57 -18.99 -8.59 10.42
C LEU A 57 -19.35 -9.13 11.81
N ALA A 58 -20.44 -8.67 12.42
CA ALA A 58 -20.90 -9.18 13.70
C ALA A 58 -21.43 -10.61 13.59
N ASP A 59 -22.02 -10.99 12.45
CA ASP A 59 -22.56 -12.34 12.22
C ASP A 59 -21.50 -13.46 12.28
N ALA A 60 -20.21 -13.10 12.12
CA ALA A 60 -19.07 -13.99 12.33
C ALA A 60 -18.81 -14.34 13.81
N GLU A 61 -19.45 -13.66 14.76
CA GLU A 61 -19.35 -13.98 16.19
C GLU A 61 -20.13 -15.26 16.53
N GLY A 62 -19.60 -16.04 17.48
CA GLY A 62 -20.04 -17.42 17.74
C GLY A 62 -21.37 -17.61 18.49
N SER A 63 -22.03 -16.55 18.94
CA SER A 63 -23.30 -16.63 19.69
C SER A 63 -24.15 -15.38 19.46
N ASP A 64 -25.47 -15.52 19.53
CA ASP A 64 -26.40 -14.40 19.27
C ASP A 64 -26.20 -13.20 20.20
N ASP A 65 -25.90 -13.42 21.48
CA ASP A 65 -25.58 -12.33 22.43
C ASP A 65 -24.33 -11.55 22.00
N LYS A 66 -23.26 -12.26 21.58
CA LYS A 66 -22.05 -11.63 21.04
C LYS A 66 -22.32 -10.93 19.71
N ARG A 67 -23.15 -11.50 18.83
CA ARG A 67 -23.54 -10.87 17.56
C ARG A 67 -24.28 -9.56 17.81
N ALA A 68 -25.21 -9.53 18.77
CA ALA A 68 -25.93 -8.32 19.14
C ALA A 68 -25.00 -7.27 19.75
N TYR A 69 -24.18 -7.65 20.73
CA TYR A 69 -23.22 -6.75 21.37
C TYR A 69 -22.22 -6.16 20.37
N TRP A 70 -21.57 -7.01 19.58
CA TRP A 70 -20.55 -6.55 18.64
C TRP A 70 -21.14 -5.79 17.46
N TYR A 71 -22.37 -6.08 17.03
CA TYR A 71 -23.07 -5.22 16.08
C TYR A 71 -23.15 -3.77 16.57
N GLU A 72 -23.60 -3.55 17.82
CA GLU A 72 -23.70 -2.20 18.38
C GLU A 72 -22.32 -1.53 18.50
N ARG A 73 -21.32 -2.28 18.98
CA ARG A 73 -19.94 -1.80 19.09
C ARG A 73 -19.32 -1.45 17.73
N PHE A 74 -19.57 -2.26 16.71
CA PHE A 74 -19.05 -2.04 15.36
C PHE A 74 -19.72 -0.82 14.72
N VAL A 75 -21.04 -0.67 14.84
CA VAL A 75 -21.74 0.54 14.39
C VAL A 75 -21.18 1.78 15.09
N TRP A 76 -20.96 1.71 16.41
CA TRP A 76 -20.35 2.81 17.17
C TRP A 76 -18.96 3.18 16.60
N ALA A 77 -18.08 2.20 16.41
CA ALA A 77 -16.72 2.46 15.92
C ALA A 77 -16.71 3.03 14.50
N LEU A 78 -17.58 2.53 13.60
CA LEU A 78 -17.72 3.07 12.23
C LEU A 78 -18.14 4.54 12.25
N ARG A 79 -19.10 4.90 13.11
CA ARG A 79 -19.53 6.29 13.32
C ARG A 79 -18.44 7.17 13.94
N ARG A 80 -17.52 6.57 14.72
CA ARG A 80 -16.38 7.23 15.37
C ARG A 80 -15.09 7.25 14.54
N GLY A 81 -15.15 6.88 13.27
CA GLY A 81 -14.02 7.04 12.35
C GLY A 81 -13.24 5.78 12.04
N ALA A 82 -13.68 4.59 12.48
CA ALA A 82 -13.20 3.35 11.86
C ALA A 82 -13.73 3.26 10.43
N ILE A 83 -12.85 3.20 9.44
CA ILE A 83 -13.22 3.12 8.03
C ILE A 83 -12.60 1.86 7.43
N PRO A 84 -13.38 0.77 7.26
CA PRO A 84 -12.92 -0.42 6.53
C PRO A 84 -12.49 -0.06 5.10
N ALA A 85 -11.54 -0.80 4.56
CA ALA A 85 -11.12 -0.58 3.19
C ALA A 85 -12.27 -0.75 2.20
N GLY A 86 -12.14 -0.11 1.04
CA GLY A 86 -13.24 0.02 0.10
C GLY A 86 -13.89 -1.29 -0.37
N ARG A 87 -13.18 -2.44 -0.38
CA ARG A 87 -13.80 -3.74 -0.71
C ARG A 87 -14.66 -4.26 0.43
N ILE A 88 -14.21 -4.14 1.67
CA ILE A 88 -15.03 -4.47 2.86
C ILE A 88 -16.31 -3.63 2.83
N THR A 89 -16.19 -2.31 2.67
CA THR A 89 -17.34 -1.39 2.66
C THR A 89 -18.33 -1.70 1.53
N SER A 90 -17.82 -2.02 0.33
CA SER A 90 -18.67 -2.28 -0.85
C SER A 90 -19.31 -3.68 -0.86
N ASN A 91 -18.67 -4.68 -0.24
CA ASN A 91 -19.00 -6.10 -0.44
C ASN A 91 -19.47 -6.84 0.82
N ALA A 92 -19.14 -6.39 2.03
CA ALA A 92 -19.63 -7.04 3.26
C ALA A 92 -21.16 -6.92 3.36
N GLY A 93 -21.86 -8.05 3.44
CA GLY A 93 -23.33 -8.10 3.45
C GLY A 93 -23.98 -7.84 2.08
N ALA A 94 -23.23 -7.93 0.98
CA ALA A 94 -23.73 -7.71 -0.38
C ALA A 94 -23.85 -9.01 -1.21
N GLN A 95 -23.67 -10.19 -0.60
CA GLN A 95 -23.50 -11.47 -1.31
C GLN A 95 -24.69 -11.81 -2.23
N GLU A 96 -25.91 -11.45 -1.86
CA GLU A 96 -27.10 -11.66 -2.70
C GLU A 96 -27.05 -10.88 -4.02
N HIS A 97 -26.32 -9.77 -4.07
CA HIS A 97 -26.20 -8.90 -5.24
C HIS A 97 -24.81 -8.93 -5.91
N LYS A 98 -23.78 -9.35 -5.16
CA LYS A 98 -22.37 -9.40 -5.59
C LYS A 98 -21.70 -10.73 -5.17
N PRO A 99 -22.18 -11.90 -5.66
CA PRO A 99 -21.84 -13.21 -5.10
C PRO A 99 -20.38 -13.64 -5.32
N ALA A 100 -19.69 -13.08 -6.31
CA ALA A 100 -18.31 -13.45 -6.68
C ALA A 100 -17.31 -12.32 -6.41
N THR A 101 -17.46 -11.62 -5.29
CA THR A 101 -16.58 -10.51 -4.90
C THR A 101 -15.84 -10.79 -3.60
N SER A 102 -14.59 -10.33 -3.52
CA SER A 102 -13.79 -10.44 -2.30
C SER A 102 -13.94 -9.19 -1.41
N THR A 103 -13.84 -9.37 -0.10
CA THR A 103 -13.66 -8.25 0.86
C THR A 103 -12.19 -7.86 1.01
N ILE A 104 -11.27 -8.58 0.36
CA ILE A 104 -9.83 -8.34 0.41
C ILE A 104 -9.40 -7.39 -0.72
N ASN A 105 -8.52 -6.45 -0.38
CA ASN A 105 -8.00 -5.46 -1.31
C ASN A 105 -6.67 -5.90 -1.94
N CYS A 106 -5.80 -6.54 -1.17
CA CYS A 106 -4.38 -6.65 -1.46
C CYS A 106 -3.92 -8.10 -1.39
N THR A 107 -3.25 -8.55 -2.45
CA THR A 107 -2.73 -9.91 -2.59
C THR A 107 -1.35 -9.90 -3.26
N VAL A 108 -0.60 -10.99 -3.07
CA VAL A 108 0.61 -11.31 -3.82
C VAL A 108 0.43 -12.69 -4.46
N SER A 109 0.92 -12.84 -5.69
CA SER A 109 0.93 -14.09 -6.44
C SER A 109 1.72 -15.18 -5.70
N GLY A 110 1.44 -16.45 -6.00
CA GLY A 110 2.40 -17.51 -5.71
C GLY A 110 3.73 -17.26 -6.45
N THR A 111 4.80 -17.93 -6.01
CA THR A 111 6.11 -17.89 -6.68
C THR A 111 5.96 -18.28 -8.16
N ILE A 112 6.51 -17.46 -9.05
CA ILE A 112 6.51 -17.76 -10.49
C ILE A 112 7.65 -18.73 -10.76
N THR A 113 7.33 -20.00 -10.97
CA THR A 113 8.32 -21.02 -11.31
C THR A 113 8.82 -20.79 -12.74
N ASP A 114 10.14 -20.86 -12.93
CA ASP A 114 10.84 -20.65 -14.20
C ASP A 114 10.60 -21.79 -15.22
N SER A 115 9.36 -21.87 -15.70
CA SER A 115 8.84 -22.84 -16.67
C SER A 115 7.59 -22.27 -17.35
N MET A 116 7.26 -22.75 -18.55
CA MET A 116 6.08 -22.23 -19.25
C MET A 116 4.77 -22.52 -18.51
N ASP A 117 4.63 -23.73 -17.97
CA ASP A 117 3.46 -24.12 -17.17
C ASP A 117 3.34 -23.23 -15.93
N GLY A 118 4.44 -23.05 -15.18
CA GLY A 118 4.47 -22.17 -14.02
C GLY A 118 4.11 -20.72 -14.35
N ILE A 119 4.63 -20.17 -15.45
CA ILE A 119 4.34 -18.80 -15.88
C ILE A 119 2.85 -18.65 -16.23
N LEU A 120 2.31 -19.53 -17.08
CA LEU A 120 0.94 -19.42 -17.58
C LEU A 120 -0.11 -19.78 -16.52
N GLU A 121 0.21 -20.70 -15.61
CA GLU A 121 -0.64 -20.97 -14.44
C GLU A 121 -0.77 -19.75 -13.55
N LYS A 122 0.33 -19.03 -13.28
CA LYS A 122 0.29 -17.77 -12.51
C LYS A 122 -0.45 -16.65 -13.23
N VAL A 123 -0.43 -16.59 -14.56
CA VAL A 123 -1.29 -15.69 -15.33
C VAL A 123 -2.77 -16.01 -15.11
N HIS A 124 -3.14 -17.30 -15.12
CA HIS A 124 -4.52 -17.71 -14.88
C HIS A 124 -4.99 -17.38 -13.45
N GLU A 125 -4.19 -17.70 -12.44
CA GLU A 125 -4.45 -17.36 -11.03
C GLU A 125 -4.61 -15.84 -10.82
N ALA A 126 -3.76 -15.05 -11.49
CA ALA A 126 -3.83 -13.60 -11.49
C ALA A 126 -5.14 -13.07 -12.08
N GLY A 127 -5.58 -13.63 -13.21
CA GLY A 127 -6.84 -13.26 -13.85
C GLY A 127 -8.05 -13.50 -12.94
N LEU A 128 -8.07 -14.61 -12.20
CA LEU A 128 -9.12 -14.91 -11.22
C LEU A 128 -9.09 -13.92 -10.04
N THR A 129 -7.90 -13.60 -9.54
CA THR A 129 -7.67 -12.66 -8.44
C THR A 129 -8.12 -11.24 -8.80
N LEU A 130 -7.74 -10.76 -9.97
CA LEU A 130 -8.14 -9.45 -10.51
C LEU A 130 -9.65 -9.39 -10.75
N LYS A 131 -10.25 -10.46 -11.30
CA LYS A 131 -11.71 -10.56 -11.50
C LYS A 131 -12.49 -10.47 -10.20
N ALA A 132 -11.98 -11.07 -9.10
CA ALA A 132 -12.57 -10.94 -7.77
C ALA A 132 -12.42 -9.52 -7.18
N GLY A 133 -11.61 -8.66 -7.81
CA GLY A 133 -11.44 -7.25 -7.50
C GLY A 133 -10.22 -6.93 -6.64
N CYS A 134 -9.33 -7.90 -6.42
CA CYS A 134 -8.10 -7.70 -5.65
C CYS A 134 -7.02 -7.06 -6.51
N GLY A 135 -6.17 -6.21 -5.92
CA GLY A 135 -4.88 -5.86 -6.50
C GLY A 135 -3.85 -6.96 -6.21
N ILE A 136 -2.93 -7.20 -7.14
CA ILE A 136 -1.99 -8.33 -7.07
C ILE A 136 -0.55 -7.90 -7.35
N GLY A 137 0.40 -8.37 -6.55
CA GLY A 137 1.83 -8.22 -6.77
C GLY A 137 2.54 -9.48 -7.20
N TYR A 138 3.71 -9.32 -7.83
CA TYR A 138 4.52 -10.42 -8.37
C TYR A 138 6.01 -10.14 -8.16
N GLU A 139 6.78 -11.21 -7.97
CA GLU A 139 8.23 -11.19 -8.07
C GLU A 139 8.65 -11.88 -9.37
N PHE A 140 9.23 -11.11 -10.31
CA PHE A 140 9.59 -11.61 -11.64
C PHE A 140 11.05 -12.04 -11.75
N SER A 141 11.88 -11.79 -10.73
CA SER A 141 13.30 -12.17 -10.75
C SER A 141 13.57 -13.67 -10.59
N THR A 142 12.53 -14.48 -10.39
CA THR A 142 12.65 -15.94 -10.45
C THR A 142 12.82 -16.48 -11.87
N LEU A 143 12.49 -15.68 -12.89
CA LEU A 143 12.57 -16.08 -14.29
C LEU A 143 13.99 -15.87 -14.83
N ARG A 144 14.50 -16.85 -15.59
CA ARG A 144 15.88 -16.81 -16.09
C ARG A 144 16.14 -15.62 -17.04
N PRO A 145 17.37 -15.07 -17.05
CA PRO A 145 17.70 -13.87 -17.81
C PRO A 145 17.63 -14.10 -19.32
N ARG A 146 17.45 -13.02 -20.08
CA ARG A 146 17.46 -13.02 -21.54
C ARG A 146 18.72 -13.70 -22.08
N GLY A 147 18.53 -14.58 -23.06
CA GLY A 147 19.64 -15.34 -23.65
C GLY A 147 20.10 -16.54 -22.82
N ALA A 148 19.51 -16.82 -21.66
CA ALA A 148 19.75 -18.08 -20.97
C ALA A 148 19.15 -19.25 -21.75
N PHE A 149 19.84 -20.40 -21.72
CA PHE A 149 19.47 -21.59 -22.44
C PHE A 149 18.24 -22.27 -21.82
N VAL A 150 17.38 -22.87 -22.65
CA VAL A 150 16.17 -23.61 -22.25
C VAL A 150 16.29 -25.04 -22.76
N ALA A 151 16.78 -25.93 -21.90
CA ALA A 151 17.09 -27.32 -22.26
C ALA A 151 15.93 -28.06 -22.92
N GLY A 152 14.69 -27.88 -22.43
CA GLY A 152 13.51 -28.55 -22.98
C GLY A 152 13.12 -28.10 -24.40
N ALA A 153 13.45 -26.87 -24.78
CA ALA A 153 13.13 -26.30 -26.09
C ALA A 153 14.33 -26.27 -27.05
N GLY A 154 15.55 -26.53 -26.55
CA GLY A 154 16.78 -26.38 -27.35
C GLY A 154 17.01 -24.95 -27.85
N ALA A 155 16.48 -23.95 -27.14
CA ALA A 155 16.44 -22.55 -27.56
C ALA A 155 16.85 -21.61 -26.42
N TYR A 156 16.89 -20.31 -26.69
CA TYR A 156 17.23 -19.27 -25.71
C TYR A 156 15.98 -18.45 -25.35
N THR A 157 15.86 -18.05 -24.09
CA THR A 157 14.70 -17.27 -23.62
C THR A 157 14.79 -15.78 -24.01
N SER A 158 13.64 -15.14 -24.13
CA SER A 158 13.49 -13.68 -24.27
C SER A 158 13.59 -12.91 -22.95
N GLY A 159 13.67 -13.62 -21.81
CA GLY A 159 13.83 -13.06 -20.48
C GLY A 159 12.50 -12.64 -19.81
N PRO A 160 12.54 -12.12 -18.57
CA PRO A 160 11.34 -11.86 -17.77
C PRO A 160 10.42 -10.79 -18.37
N MET A 161 10.98 -9.76 -19.01
CA MET A 161 10.20 -8.61 -19.50
C MET A 161 9.14 -9.01 -20.54
N SER A 162 9.43 -9.98 -21.41
CA SER A 162 8.44 -10.46 -22.39
C SER A 162 7.28 -11.22 -21.76
N PHE A 163 7.52 -11.89 -20.64
CA PHE A 163 6.47 -12.59 -19.91
C PHE A 163 5.58 -11.61 -19.14
N MET A 164 6.15 -10.54 -18.60
CA MET A 164 5.38 -9.45 -18.00
C MET A 164 4.37 -8.83 -18.97
N ASP A 165 4.67 -8.77 -20.27
CA ASP A 165 3.74 -8.29 -21.29
C ASP A 165 2.46 -9.15 -21.36
N ILE A 166 2.54 -10.46 -21.09
CA ILE A 166 1.36 -11.35 -21.01
C ILE A 166 0.46 -10.94 -19.84
N TYR A 167 1.05 -10.67 -18.67
CA TYR A 167 0.30 -10.22 -17.49
C TYR A 167 -0.31 -8.84 -17.69
N ASP A 168 0.39 -7.92 -18.37
CA ASP A 168 -0.11 -6.60 -18.69
C ASP A 168 -1.37 -6.68 -19.57
N LYS A 169 -1.31 -7.49 -20.65
CA LYS A 169 -2.46 -7.72 -21.55
C LYS A 169 -3.60 -8.46 -20.87
N MET A 170 -3.30 -9.43 -20.01
CA MET A 170 -4.32 -10.13 -19.22
C MET A 170 -5.06 -9.14 -18.31
N CYS A 171 -4.33 -8.31 -17.55
CA CYS A 171 -4.95 -7.34 -16.64
C CYS A 171 -5.78 -6.30 -17.38
N PHE A 172 -5.28 -5.80 -18.51
CA PHE A 172 -6.04 -4.90 -19.38
C PHE A 172 -7.37 -5.54 -19.82
N THR A 173 -7.35 -6.81 -20.22
CA THR A 173 -8.54 -7.56 -20.66
C THR A 173 -9.52 -7.83 -19.53
N VAL A 174 -9.06 -8.19 -18.34
CA VAL A 174 -9.95 -8.41 -17.18
C VAL A 174 -10.60 -7.10 -16.72
N SER A 175 -9.86 -5.99 -16.81
CA SER A 175 -10.33 -4.66 -16.42
C SER A 175 -11.48 -4.15 -17.30
N SER A 176 -11.53 -4.53 -18.59
CA SER A 176 -12.60 -4.10 -19.49
C SER A 176 -13.95 -4.78 -19.21
N ALA A 177 -13.95 -5.90 -18.48
CA ALA A 177 -15.15 -6.64 -18.11
C ALA A 177 -15.81 -6.16 -16.80
N GLY A 178 -15.28 -5.14 -16.11
CA GLY A 178 -15.77 -4.66 -14.82
C GLY A 178 -15.57 -3.16 -14.56
N GLY A 179 -16.30 -2.61 -13.58
CA GLY A 179 -16.32 -1.17 -13.28
C GLY A 179 -15.07 -0.58 -12.59
N ARG A 180 -13.93 -1.29 -12.56
CA ARG A 180 -12.68 -0.81 -11.94
C ARG A 180 -11.45 -1.35 -12.69
N ARG A 181 -10.48 -0.47 -12.96
CA ARG A 181 -9.15 -0.81 -13.51
C ARG A 181 -8.43 -1.77 -12.56
N GLY A 182 -7.89 -2.86 -13.11
CA GLY A 182 -6.98 -3.77 -12.42
C GLY A 182 -5.66 -3.06 -12.11
N ALA A 183 -5.05 -3.41 -10.97
CA ALA A 183 -3.80 -2.80 -10.52
C ALA A 183 -2.83 -3.91 -10.14
N GLN A 184 -1.60 -3.82 -10.66
CA GLN A 184 -0.56 -4.81 -10.46
C GLN A 184 0.73 -4.17 -9.91
N MET A 185 1.52 -4.95 -9.16
CA MET A 185 2.90 -4.59 -8.79
C MET A 185 3.87 -5.60 -9.40
N GLY A 186 4.86 -5.13 -10.15
CA GLY A 186 6.00 -5.93 -10.58
C GLY A 186 7.20 -5.59 -9.71
N THR A 187 7.70 -6.57 -8.96
CA THR A 187 8.97 -6.44 -8.23
C THR A 187 10.11 -7.15 -8.98
N PHE A 188 11.33 -6.66 -8.77
CA PHE A 188 12.52 -7.17 -9.43
C PHE A 188 13.79 -6.95 -8.59
N ASP A 189 14.61 -7.98 -8.40
CA ASP A 189 15.90 -7.95 -7.71
C ASP A 189 16.90 -7.05 -8.44
N VAL A 190 17.54 -6.15 -7.69
CA VAL A 190 18.58 -5.25 -8.21
C VAL A 190 19.80 -5.97 -8.79
N SER A 191 19.99 -7.24 -8.43
CA SER A 191 21.10 -8.08 -8.90
C SER A 191 20.73 -8.93 -10.11
N HIS A 192 19.49 -8.92 -10.58
CA HIS A 192 19.11 -9.73 -11.73
C HIS A 192 19.81 -9.24 -13.01
N PRO A 193 20.32 -10.11 -13.91
CA PRO A 193 21.06 -9.66 -15.10
C PRO A 193 20.29 -8.71 -16.03
N ASP A 194 18.96 -8.85 -16.08
CA ASP A 194 18.06 -7.98 -16.85
C ASP A 194 17.58 -6.72 -16.09
N VAL A 195 18.16 -6.38 -14.93
CA VAL A 195 17.71 -5.23 -14.09
C VAL A 195 17.69 -3.90 -14.85
N LYS A 196 18.64 -3.70 -15.77
CA LYS A 196 18.72 -2.48 -16.59
C LYS A 196 17.53 -2.32 -17.52
N ASP A 197 17.01 -3.43 -18.05
CA ASP A 197 15.84 -3.43 -18.92
C ASP A 197 14.58 -3.13 -18.11
N PHE A 198 14.48 -3.70 -16.90
CA PHE A 198 13.38 -3.40 -15.98
C PHE A 198 13.33 -1.93 -15.58
N ILE A 199 14.47 -1.32 -15.22
CA ILE A 199 14.57 0.12 -14.89
C ILE A 199 14.05 0.98 -16.04
N ARG A 200 14.32 0.58 -17.29
CA ARG A 200 13.95 1.36 -18.48
C ARG A 200 12.58 0.98 -19.06
N ALA A 201 11.90 -0.01 -18.51
CA ALA A 201 10.74 -0.64 -19.15
C ALA A 201 9.61 0.36 -19.46
N LYS A 202 9.35 1.33 -18.57
CA LYS A 202 8.31 2.35 -18.77
C LYS A 202 8.76 3.59 -19.55
N ARG A 203 10.02 3.63 -20.00
CA ARG A 203 10.45 4.65 -20.98
C ARG A 203 9.90 4.34 -22.37
N GLU A 204 9.58 3.08 -22.62
CA GLU A 204 8.87 2.64 -23.81
C GLU A 204 7.38 2.98 -23.66
N ASP A 205 6.89 3.89 -24.51
CA ASP A 205 5.49 4.30 -24.42
C ASP A 205 4.55 3.12 -24.70
N GLY A 206 3.51 2.98 -23.89
CA GLY A 206 2.55 1.88 -24.04
C GLY A 206 2.85 0.62 -23.24
N ARG A 207 4.07 0.43 -22.75
CA ARG A 207 4.49 -0.84 -22.16
C ARG A 207 4.29 -0.90 -20.64
N LEU A 208 3.85 -2.05 -20.12
CA LEU A 208 3.61 -2.32 -18.69
C LEU A 208 2.72 -1.28 -17.98
N ARG A 209 1.74 -0.71 -18.68
CA ARG A 209 0.84 0.35 -18.16
C ARG A 209 -0.08 -0.11 -17.02
N GLN A 210 -0.28 -1.41 -16.84
CA GLN A 210 -1.11 -1.96 -15.76
C GLN A 210 -0.30 -2.30 -14.49
N PHE A 211 1.01 -2.12 -14.53
CA PHE A 211 1.92 -2.35 -13.40
C PHE A 211 2.35 -1.03 -12.78
N ASN A 212 2.52 -1.03 -11.45
CA ASN A 212 3.57 -0.25 -10.80
C ASN A 212 4.84 -1.12 -10.77
N LEU A 213 6.01 -0.53 -10.98
CA LEU A 213 7.28 -1.26 -10.95
C LEU A 213 8.10 -0.84 -9.72
N SER A 214 8.75 -1.80 -9.05
CA SER A 214 9.65 -1.50 -7.94
C SER A 214 10.84 -2.45 -7.89
N LEU A 215 12.00 -1.92 -7.52
CA LEU A 215 13.20 -2.72 -7.30
C LEU A 215 13.28 -3.22 -5.87
N LEU A 216 13.72 -4.47 -5.71
CA LEU A 216 14.09 -5.08 -4.43
C LEU A 216 15.56 -4.78 -4.19
N ILE A 217 15.78 -3.89 -3.24
CA ILE A 217 17.08 -3.31 -2.93
C ILE A 217 17.57 -3.93 -1.63
N THR A 218 18.80 -4.41 -1.67
CA THR A 218 19.46 -5.07 -0.54
C THR A 218 20.39 -4.09 0.17
N ASP A 219 20.65 -4.34 1.46
CA ASP A 219 21.63 -3.56 2.22
C ASP A 219 23.01 -3.67 1.57
N GLY A 220 23.38 -4.86 1.08
CA GLY A 220 24.65 -5.07 0.36
C GLY A 220 24.78 -4.23 -0.91
N PHE A 221 23.69 -3.97 -1.64
CA PHE A 221 23.74 -3.05 -2.79
C PHE A 221 23.95 -1.61 -2.33
N MET A 222 23.30 -1.18 -1.24
CA MET A 222 23.47 0.16 -0.69
C MET A 222 24.90 0.39 -0.18
N ASP A 223 25.50 -0.61 0.46
CA ASP A 223 26.91 -0.58 0.85
C ASP A 223 27.82 -0.44 -0.37
N ALA A 224 27.58 -1.22 -1.43
CA ALA A 224 28.33 -1.11 -2.68
C ALA A 224 28.17 0.28 -3.35
N VAL A 225 26.99 0.91 -3.29
CA VAL A 225 26.78 2.28 -3.78
C VAL A 225 27.60 3.29 -2.97
N ASN A 226 27.59 3.16 -1.63
CA ASN A 226 28.31 4.06 -0.73
C ASN A 226 29.82 3.97 -0.96
N ASP A 227 30.35 2.75 -1.03
CA ASP A 227 31.78 2.49 -1.18
C ASP A 227 32.29 2.69 -2.61
N ASP A 228 31.38 2.89 -3.57
CA ASP A 228 31.70 2.80 -4.98
C ASP A 228 32.39 1.45 -5.23
N ALA A 229 31.63 0.37 -5.13
CA ALA A 229 32.09 -0.98 -5.40
C ALA A 229 31.45 -1.52 -6.68
N ASP A 230 32.03 -2.59 -7.20
CA ASP A 230 31.38 -3.34 -8.27
C ASP A 230 30.27 -4.21 -7.68
N TRP A 231 29.16 -4.31 -8.42
CA TRP A 231 27.99 -5.08 -8.04
C TRP A 231 27.81 -6.27 -8.99
N PRO A 232 27.77 -7.51 -8.47
CA PRO A 232 27.59 -8.70 -9.30
C PRO A 232 26.13 -8.84 -9.74
N LEU A 233 25.94 -9.10 -11.04
CA LEU A 233 24.66 -9.49 -11.61
C LEU A 233 24.57 -11.02 -11.62
N VAL A 234 23.57 -11.59 -10.94
CA VAL A 234 23.56 -13.02 -10.62
C VAL A 234 22.21 -13.68 -10.88
N PHE A 235 22.24 -14.97 -11.19
CA PHE A 235 21.05 -15.81 -11.29
C PHE A 235 21.34 -17.23 -10.73
N PRO A 236 20.38 -17.90 -10.07
CA PRO A 236 20.58 -19.25 -9.52
C PRO A 236 21.00 -20.29 -10.55
N ILE A 237 21.83 -21.22 -10.11
CA ILE A 237 22.27 -22.35 -10.93
C ILE A 237 21.29 -23.50 -10.74
N ASN A 238 20.70 -23.99 -11.82
CA ASN A 238 19.82 -25.15 -11.77
C ASN A 238 20.63 -26.42 -11.48
N VAL A 239 20.07 -27.38 -10.74
CA VAL A 239 20.72 -28.67 -10.49
C VAL A 239 21.08 -29.42 -11.78
N LYS A 240 20.32 -29.19 -12.87
CA LYS A 240 20.61 -29.77 -14.19
C LYS A 240 21.84 -29.16 -14.87
N GLU A 241 22.23 -27.97 -14.47
CA GLU A 241 23.39 -27.22 -15.00
C GLU A 241 24.63 -27.43 -14.10
N GLN A 242 24.51 -28.19 -13.01
CA GLN A 242 25.62 -28.40 -12.06
C GLN A 242 26.86 -29.02 -12.72
N ALA A 243 26.68 -29.91 -13.69
CA ALA A 243 27.79 -30.54 -14.42
C ALA A 243 28.50 -29.59 -15.40
N GLU A 244 27.88 -28.45 -15.70
CA GLU A 244 28.43 -27.40 -16.58
C GLU A 244 29.23 -26.36 -15.78
N LEU A 245 29.24 -26.45 -14.45
CA LEU A 245 30.11 -25.64 -13.61
C LEU A 245 31.55 -26.12 -13.76
N ASP A 246 32.34 -25.38 -14.55
CA ASP A 246 33.78 -25.64 -14.69
C ASP A 246 34.56 -24.88 -13.60
N PRO A 247 35.22 -25.56 -12.65
CA PRO A 247 36.05 -24.90 -11.65
C PRO A 247 37.25 -24.15 -12.25
N ALA A 248 37.61 -24.43 -13.51
CA ALA A 248 38.67 -23.76 -14.24
C ALA A 248 38.18 -22.58 -15.12
N SER A 249 36.87 -22.37 -15.28
CA SER A 249 36.33 -21.30 -16.15
C SER A 249 36.42 -19.91 -15.53
N GLY A 250 36.73 -19.80 -14.24
CA GLY A 250 36.70 -18.54 -13.50
C GLY A 250 35.27 -18.04 -13.23
N GLU A 251 34.24 -18.87 -13.43
CA GLU A 251 32.86 -18.56 -13.06
C GLU A 251 32.74 -18.29 -11.55
N GLU A 252 32.48 -17.03 -11.18
CA GLU A 252 32.20 -16.67 -9.81
C GLU A 252 30.80 -17.16 -9.39
N VAL A 253 30.76 -17.87 -8.26
CA VAL A 253 29.52 -18.32 -7.61
C VAL A 253 29.32 -17.53 -6.33
N VAL A 254 28.18 -16.86 -6.22
CA VAL A 254 27.76 -16.14 -5.02
C VAL A 254 26.65 -16.92 -4.32
N TRP A 255 26.76 -17.07 -3.01
CA TRP A 255 25.72 -17.71 -2.18
C TRP A 255 24.79 -16.66 -1.59
N ARG A 256 23.49 -16.77 -1.86
CA ARG A 256 22.51 -15.78 -1.37
C ARG A 256 21.14 -16.39 -1.07
N GLU A 257 20.33 -15.61 -0.36
CA GLU A 257 18.91 -15.93 -0.12
C GLU A 257 18.16 -15.93 -1.45
N TRP A 258 17.29 -16.93 -1.64
CA TRP A 258 16.43 -17.06 -2.82
C TRP A 258 15.01 -17.47 -2.41
N PRO A 259 13.95 -17.05 -3.12
CA PRO A 259 12.56 -17.37 -2.74
C PRO A 259 12.19 -18.85 -2.79
N THR A 260 12.99 -19.69 -3.44
CA THR A 260 12.75 -21.14 -3.53
C THR A 260 14.06 -21.91 -3.59
N HIS A 261 14.03 -23.13 -3.08
CA HIS A 261 15.15 -24.08 -3.11
C HIS A 261 14.94 -25.18 -4.16
N GLU A 262 13.77 -25.20 -4.79
CA GLU A 262 13.40 -26.25 -5.74
C GLU A 262 14.25 -26.15 -7.01
N ASN A 263 14.87 -27.26 -7.38
CA ASN A 263 15.70 -27.40 -8.59
C ASN A 263 16.97 -26.53 -8.62
N TYR A 264 17.41 -25.97 -7.49
CA TYR A 264 18.66 -25.21 -7.40
C TYR A 264 19.68 -25.88 -6.47
N ILE A 265 20.95 -25.51 -6.62
CA ILE A 265 22.02 -25.97 -5.72
C ILE A 265 21.94 -25.18 -4.42
N VAL A 266 21.73 -25.88 -3.30
CA VAL A 266 21.53 -25.27 -1.96
C VAL A 266 22.61 -25.76 -1.00
N ARG A 267 23.16 -24.85 -0.21
CA ARG A 267 24.12 -25.14 0.87
C ARG A 267 23.38 -25.44 2.17
N ASP A 268 24.03 -26.13 3.10
CA ASP A 268 23.45 -26.55 4.39
C ASP A 268 22.90 -25.41 5.26
N ASP A 269 23.31 -24.16 5.01
CA ASP A 269 22.82 -22.96 5.70
C ASP A 269 21.63 -22.27 4.99
N GLY A 270 21.09 -22.90 3.95
CA GLY A 270 19.93 -22.47 3.18
C GLY A 270 20.24 -21.54 2.01
N LEU A 271 21.49 -21.15 1.79
CA LEU A 271 21.83 -20.26 0.68
C LEU A 271 21.85 -21.02 -0.65
N VAL A 272 21.40 -20.35 -1.70
CA VAL A 272 21.37 -20.87 -3.07
C VAL A 272 22.60 -20.37 -3.84
N ALA A 273 23.21 -21.25 -4.62
CA ALA A 273 24.32 -20.91 -5.50
C ALA A 273 23.82 -20.13 -6.72
N CYS A 274 24.34 -18.92 -6.92
CA CYS A 274 24.04 -18.08 -8.07
C CYS A 274 25.30 -17.84 -8.90
N ARG A 275 25.19 -18.06 -10.21
CA ARG A 275 26.24 -17.73 -11.19
C ARG A 275 26.28 -16.22 -11.38
N VAL A 276 27.49 -15.66 -11.44
CA VAL A 276 27.72 -14.27 -11.86
C VAL A 276 27.71 -14.18 -13.39
N TYR A 277 26.79 -13.38 -13.93
CA TYR A 277 26.67 -13.10 -15.38
C TYR A 277 27.48 -11.87 -15.81
N GLY A 278 27.91 -11.05 -14.85
CA GLY A 278 28.73 -9.87 -15.09
C GLY A 278 28.73 -8.95 -13.88
N HIS A 279 29.48 -7.85 -14.00
CA HIS A 279 29.58 -6.83 -12.98
C HIS A 279 29.13 -5.47 -13.53
N ILE A 280 28.57 -4.64 -12.66
CA ILE A 280 28.26 -3.24 -12.95
C ILE A 280 28.71 -2.38 -11.78
N ARG A 281 29.23 -1.18 -12.04
CA ARG A 281 29.54 -0.24 -10.98
C ARG A 281 28.26 0.09 -10.21
N ALA A 282 28.23 -0.10 -8.89
CA ALA A 282 27.01 0.07 -8.10
C ALA A 282 26.43 1.48 -8.24
N ARG A 283 27.29 2.52 -8.22
CA ARG A 283 26.87 3.91 -8.48
C ARG A 283 26.30 4.14 -9.87
N HIS A 284 26.81 3.48 -10.89
CA HIS A 284 26.23 3.58 -12.23
C HIS A 284 24.80 3.02 -12.27
N LEU A 285 24.57 1.86 -11.63
CA LEU A 285 23.23 1.29 -11.54
C LEU A 285 22.31 2.18 -10.68
N TRP A 286 22.82 2.72 -9.57
CA TRP A 286 22.12 3.69 -8.73
C TRP A 286 21.68 4.93 -9.53
N ASP A 287 22.59 5.55 -10.28
CA ASP A 287 22.29 6.73 -11.10
C ASP A 287 21.22 6.42 -12.15
N MET A 288 21.25 5.22 -12.76
CA MET A 288 20.19 4.79 -13.67
C MET A 288 18.82 4.72 -12.99
N ILE A 289 18.76 4.22 -11.75
CA ILE A 289 17.54 4.16 -10.95
C ILE A 289 17.06 5.59 -10.66
N MET A 290 17.92 6.44 -10.09
CA MET A 290 17.54 7.79 -9.67
C MET A 290 17.11 8.67 -10.84
N VAL A 291 17.80 8.62 -11.99
CA VAL A 291 17.38 9.34 -13.20
C VAL A 291 16.02 8.82 -13.69
N SER A 292 15.81 7.50 -13.70
CA SER A 292 14.52 6.94 -14.12
C SER A 292 13.38 7.38 -13.21
N THR A 293 13.58 7.32 -11.90
CA THR A 293 12.59 7.78 -10.92
C THR A 293 12.35 9.29 -11.04
N TYR A 294 13.38 10.09 -11.27
CA TYR A 294 13.24 11.54 -11.42
C TYR A 294 12.42 11.94 -12.67
N ASP A 295 12.60 11.21 -13.77
CA ASP A 295 11.95 11.48 -15.05
C ASP A 295 10.56 10.82 -15.19
N TYR A 296 10.38 9.63 -14.63
CA TYR A 296 9.23 8.73 -14.85
C TYR A 296 8.59 8.20 -13.56
N ALA A 297 8.94 8.73 -12.37
CA ALA A 297 8.48 8.30 -11.03
C ALA A 297 8.63 6.79 -10.74
N GLU A 298 9.35 6.06 -11.59
CA GLU A 298 9.52 4.61 -11.52
C GLU A 298 10.90 4.16 -12.05
N PRO A 299 11.43 3.04 -11.56
CA PRO A 299 10.82 2.14 -10.57
C PRO A 299 10.80 2.75 -9.16
N GLY A 300 9.83 2.31 -8.36
CA GLY A 300 9.83 2.50 -6.91
C GLY A 300 10.93 1.70 -6.22
N PHE A 301 11.08 1.93 -4.92
CA PHE A 301 12.22 1.45 -4.15
C PHE A 301 11.76 0.66 -2.92
N ILE A 302 12.04 -0.64 -2.86
CA ILE A 302 11.69 -1.53 -1.73
C ILE A 302 12.98 -2.02 -1.08
N LEU A 303 13.17 -1.72 0.21
CA LEU A 303 14.30 -2.18 1.01
C LEU A 303 14.00 -3.59 1.53
N ILE A 304 14.28 -4.59 0.70
CA ILE A 304 13.76 -5.94 0.90
C ILE A 304 14.37 -6.65 2.12
N ASP A 305 15.61 -6.32 2.45
CA ASP A 305 16.27 -6.83 3.65
C ASP A 305 15.61 -6.26 4.91
N ARG A 306 15.30 -4.96 4.92
CA ARG A 306 14.56 -4.32 6.03
C ARG A 306 13.14 -4.88 6.18
N VAL A 307 12.46 -5.13 5.06
CA VAL A 307 11.14 -5.80 5.05
C VAL A 307 11.21 -7.17 5.72
N ASN A 308 12.17 -8.00 5.36
CA ASN A 308 12.31 -9.35 5.91
C ASN A 308 12.84 -9.37 7.35
N GLU A 309 13.77 -8.47 7.69
CA GLU A 309 14.29 -8.34 9.06
C GLU A 309 13.16 -8.03 10.04
N MET A 310 12.26 -7.12 9.65
CA MET A 310 11.13 -6.66 10.45
C MET A 310 9.83 -7.47 10.25
N ASN A 311 9.84 -8.51 9.41
CA ASN A 311 8.69 -9.40 9.21
C ASN A 311 8.42 -10.19 10.49
N ASN A 312 7.21 -10.10 11.03
CA ASN A 312 6.85 -10.86 12.22
C ASN A 312 6.90 -12.38 12.00
N ASN A 313 6.75 -12.86 10.75
CA ASN A 313 6.79 -14.28 10.40
C ASN A 313 8.11 -14.70 9.73
N TRP A 314 9.21 -14.04 10.09
CA TRP A 314 10.55 -14.21 9.51
C TRP A 314 11.05 -15.66 9.38
N TRP A 315 10.56 -16.59 10.20
CA TRP A 315 11.03 -17.98 10.22
C TRP A 315 10.39 -18.89 9.16
N CYS A 316 9.21 -18.51 8.65
CA CYS A 316 8.43 -19.37 7.74
C CYS A 316 8.13 -18.71 6.39
N GLU A 317 8.59 -17.49 6.17
CA GLU A 317 8.33 -16.75 4.95
C GLU A 317 9.52 -15.89 4.55
N ASN A 318 9.71 -15.78 3.25
CA ASN A 318 10.62 -14.83 2.62
C ASN A 318 9.78 -13.91 1.71
N ILE A 319 9.70 -12.63 2.08
CA ILE A 319 8.92 -11.64 1.35
C ILE A 319 9.76 -11.12 0.19
N ARG A 320 9.19 -11.17 -1.02
CA ARG A 320 9.84 -10.69 -2.24
C ARG A 320 8.94 -9.87 -3.15
N ALA A 321 7.69 -9.64 -2.76
CA ALA A 321 6.77 -8.79 -3.50
C ALA A 321 5.88 -8.01 -2.54
N THR A 322 5.32 -6.91 -3.03
CA THR A 322 4.27 -6.15 -2.35
C THR A 322 3.00 -6.15 -3.17
N ASN A 323 1.88 -5.83 -2.55
CA ASN A 323 0.68 -5.41 -3.27
C ASN A 323 0.96 -4.16 -4.15
N PRO A 324 0.00 -3.75 -5.02
CA PRO A 324 0.15 -2.60 -5.93
C PRO A 324 0.62 -1.28 -5.31
N CYS A 325 0.29 -1.02 -4.04
CA CYS A 325 0.56 0.27 -3.40
C CYS A 325 1.76 0.24 -2.42
N GLY A 326 2.44 -0.91 -2.25
CA GLY A 326 3.68 -1.04 -1.47
C GLY A 326 3.52 -1.19 0.04
N GLU A 327 2.32 -0.97 0.58
CA GLU A 327 2.04 -1.02 2.02
C GLU A 327 1.90 -2.43 2.60
N GLN A 328 1.69 -3.42 1.73
CA GLN A 328 1.60 -4.85 2.07
C GLN A 328 2.68 -5.66 1.36
N PRO A 329 3.90 -5.74 1.93
CA PRO A 329 4.84 -6.80 1.63
C PRO A 329 4.25 -8.14 2.09
N LEU A 330 4.04 -9.07 1.17
CA LEU A 330 3.31 -10.31 1.44
C LEU A 330 4.08 -11.53 0.91
N PRO A 331 3.95 -12.69 1.57
CA PRO A 331 4.53 -13.94 1.08
C PRO A 331 3.81 -14.40 -0.20
N PRO A 332 4.33 -15.44 -0.88
CA PRO A 332 3.59 -16.11 -1.93
C PRO A 332 2.16 -16.46 -1.50
N TYR A 333 1.17 -16.13 -2.35
CA TYR A 333 -0.27 -16.25 -2.05
C TYR A 333 -0.79 -15.41 -0.88
N GLY A 334 0.05 -14.58 -0.27
CA GLY A 334 -0.33 -13.74 0.86
C GLY A 334 -1.46 -12.78 0.48
N ALA A 335 -2.35 -12.56 1.44
CA ALA A 335 -3.50 -11.68 1.31
C ALA A 335 -3.65 -10.87 2.59
N CYS A 336 -4.06 -9.61 2.46
CA CYS A 336 -4.27 -8.74 3.61
C CYS A 336 -5.53 -7.88 3.43
N LEU A 337 -6.37 -7.92 4.45
CA LEU A 337 -7.47 -6.97 4.62
C LEU A 337 -6.95 -5.68 5.24
N LEU A 338 -7.59 -4.55 4.92
CA LEU A 338 -7.13 -3.22 5.28
C LEU A 338 -8.23 -2.42 5.97
N GLY A 339 -7.84 -1.44 6.78
CA GLY A 339 -8.73 -0.49 7.41
C GLY A 339 -7.98 0.76 7.84
N SER A 340 -8.67 1.88 7.98
CA SER A 340 -8.04 3.12 8.45
C SER A 340 -8.90 3.85 9.48
N VAL A 341 -8.27 4.33 10.55
CA VAL A 341 -8.90 5.20 11.54
C VAL A 341 -8.77 6.66 11.08
N ASN A 342 -9.90 7.37 10.97
CA ASN A 342 -9.92 8.79 10.62
C ASN A 342 -9.51 9.65 11.83
N LEU A 343 -8.29 10.17 11.81
CA LEU A 343 -7.71 10.91 12.94
C LEU A 343 -8.47 12.21 13.25
N THR A 344 -9.19 12.79 12.28
CA THR A 344 -9.85 14.08 12.48
C THR A 344 -11.03 14.00 13.47
N LYS A 345 -11.55 12.79 13.72
CA LYS A 345 -12.63 12.55 14.70
C LYS A 345 -12.21 12.73 16.15
N PHE A 346 -10.90 12.69 16.44
CA PHE A 346 -10.38 12.73 17.81
C PHE A 346 -9.82 14.11 18.19
N VAL A 347 -9.89 15.11 17.31
CA VAL A 347 -9.44 16.47 17.66
C VAL A 347 -10.52 17.19 18.46
N ARG A 348 -10.13 17.75 19.60
CA ARG A 348 -10.94 18.61 20.49
C ARG A 348 -10.51 20.06 20.31
N ASP A 349 -11.48 20.99 20.33
CA ASP A 349 -11.27 22.44 20.15
C ASP A 349 -10.32 22.82 19.00
N PRO A 350 -10.58 22.33 17.76
CA PRO A 350 -9.66 22.49 16.64
C PRO A 350 -9.41 23.96 16.31
N PHE A 351 -8.21 24.26 15.83
CA PHE A 351 -7.74 25.58 15.42
C PHE A 351 -7.63 26.62 16.56
N THR A 352 -7.69 26.19 17.82
CA THR A 352 -7.53 27.07 18.99
C THR A 352 -6.24 26.77 19.75
N ASP A 353 -5.85 27.62 20.70
CA ASP A 353 -4.73 27.32 21.63
C ASP A 353 -5.03 26.16 22.59
N LYS A 354 -6.28 25.67 22.62
CA LYS A 354 -6.72 24.53 23.44
C LYS A 354 -6.87 23.24 22.61
N ALA A 355 -6.48 23.27 21.34
CA ALA A 355 -6.59 22.12 20.46
C ALA A 355 -5.83 20.92 21.06
N SER A 356 -6.49 19.76 21.12
CA SER A 356 -5.92 18.55 21.71
C SER A 356 -6.45 17.31 21.02
N PHE A 357 -5.78 16.17 21.20
CA PHE A 357 -6.16 14.88 20.64
C PHE A 357 -6.71 13.95 21.73
N ASP A 358 -7.86 13.33 21.46
CA ASP A 358 -8.51 12.38 22.36
C ASP A 358 -7.92 10.97 22.20
N TRP A 359 -6.85 10.73 22.94
CA TRP A 359 -6.12 9.47 22.92
C TRP A 359 -6.97 8.28 23.40
N ASP A 360 -7.88 8.49 24.35
CA ASP A 360 -8.65 7.40 24.95
C ASP A 360 -9.74 6.90 23.99
N GLU A 361 -10.49 7.81 23.36
CA GLU A 361 -11.46 7.42 22.33
C GLU A 361 -10.74 6.83 21.10
N TYR A 362 -9.57 7.37 20.72
CA TYR A 362 -8.76 6.82 19.63
C TYR A 362 -8.37 5.36 19.88
N LYS A 363 -7.76 5.06 21.04
CA LYS A 363 -7.38 3.69 21.41
C LYS A 363 -8.59 2.77 21.44
N GLU A 364 -9.74 3.23 21.95
CA GLU A 364 -10.95 2.41 21.99
C GLU A 364 -11.50 2.08 20.59
N VAL A 365 -11.48 3.04 19.66
CA VAL A 365 -11.84 2.79 18.26
C VAL A 365 -10.87 1.78 17.65
N VAL A 366 -9.56 1.89 17.90
CA VAL A 366 -8.55 0.92 17.44
C VAL A 366 -8.84 -0.49 17.96
N ARG A 367 -9.18 -0.66 19.24
CA ARG A 367 -9.51 -1.98 19.82
C ARG A 367 -10.73 -2.61 19.15
N VAL A 368 -11.84 -1.87 19.06
CA VAL A 368 -13.06 -2.38 18.42
C VAL A 368 -12.81 -2.68 16.93
N PHE A 369 -12.07 -1.82 16.24
CA PHE A 369 -11.78 -2.01 14.83
C PHE A 369 -10.84 -3.20 14.58
N THR A 370 -9.92 -3.47 15.49
CA THR A 370 -9.03 -4.65 15.40
C THR A 370 -9.86 -5.93 15.40
N ARG A 371 -10.91 -6.01 16.23
CA ARG A 371 -11.86 -7.14 16.21
C ARG A 371 -12.70 -7.19 14.92
N MET A 372 -13.16 -6.05 14.40
CA MET A 372 -13.86 -6.01 13.11
C MET A 372 -12.99 -6.60 11.99
N LEU A 373 -11.71 -6.21 11.93
CA LEU A 373 -10.74 -6.69 10.95
C LEU A 373 -10.44 -8.19 11.13
N ASP A 374 -10.36 -8.70 12.35
CA ASP A 374 -10.30 -10.16 12.60
C ASP A 374 -11.52 -10.89 12.03
N ASN A 375 -12.72 -10.32 12.14
CA ASN A 375 -13.94 -10.94 11.61
C ASN A 375 -14.01 -10.91 10.08
N VAL A 376 -13.36 -9.95 9.41
CA VAL A 376 -13.29 -9.90 7.93
C VAL A 376 -12.61 -11.16 7.37
N VAL A 377 -11.70 -11.78 8.12
CA VAL A 377 -11.03 -13.04 7.73
C VAL A 377 -12.06 -14.13 7.38
N GLU A 378 -13.17 -14.20 8.15
CA GLU A 378 -14.23 -15.20 7.97
C GLU A 378 -15.06 -14.97 6.69
N VAL A 379 -15.06 -13.74 6.15
CA VAL A 379 -15.86 -13.33 4.97
C VAL A 379 -14.96 -12.84 3.82
N ASN A 380 -13.72 -13.34 3.73
CA ASN A 380 -12.70 -12.88 2.79
C ASN A 380 -13.13 -12.94 1.31
N GLY A 381 -13.84 -13.99 0.88
CA GLY A 381 -14.26 -14.17 -0.51
C GLY A 381 -13.12 -14.26 -1.53
N LEU A 382 -11.91 -14.67 -1.11
CA LEU A 382 -10.75 -14.84 -2.01
C LEU A 382 -11.02 -15.97 -3.02
N PRO A 383 -10.59 -15.85 -4.29
CA PRO A 383 -10.90 -16.85 -5.31
C PRO A 383 -10.03 -18.11 -5.23
N LEU A 384 -8.78 -18.00 -4.74
CA LEU A 384 -7.82 -19.10 -4.70
C LEU A 384 -7.78 -19.74 -3.31
N GLU A 385 -7.70 -21.07 -3.25
CA GLU A 385 -7.64 -21.81 -1.99
C GLU A 385 -6.36 -21.51 -1.20
N GLN A 386 -5.23 -21.36 -1.89
CA GLN A 386 -3.94 -21.02 -1.29
C GLN A 386 -3.99 -19.66 -0.58
N GLN A 387 -4.65 -18.65 -1.18
CA GLN A 387 -4.85 -17.34 -0.56
C GLN A 387 -5.76 -17.44 0.68
N ARG A 388 -6.81 -18.28 0.63
CA ARG A 388 -7.67 -18.55 1.79
C ARG A 388 -6.89 -19.23 2.91
N ASN A 389 -6.04 -20.19 2.59
CA ASN A 389 -5.22 -20.88 3.59
C ASN A 389 -4.25 -19.91 4.25
N GLU A 390 -3.59 -19.03 3.49
CA GLU A 390 -2.70 -18.00 4.01
C GLU A 390 -3.41 -17.05 4.99
N ILE A 391 -4.57 -16.50 4.60
CA ILE A 391 -5.30 -15.56 5.46
C ILE A 391 -5.88 -16.24 6.70
N MET A 392 -6.40 -17.47 6.59
CA MET A 392 -6.96 -18.19 7.74
C MET A 392 -5.89 -18.66 8.73
N ARG A 393 -4.72 -19.10 8.23
CA ARG A 393 -3.61 -19.61 9.05
C ARG A 393 -2.87 -18.52 9.81
N LYS A 394 -2.73 -17.33 9.21
CA LYS A 394 -1.89 -16.22 9.74
C LYS A 394 -2.67 -15.00 10.18
N ARG A 395 -3.92 -14.86 9.70
CA ARG A 395 -4.91 -13.82 10.06
C ARG A 395 -4.36 -12.40 9.95
N ARG A 396 -3.49 -12.13 8.97
CA ARG A 396 -2.91 -10.80 8.74
C ARG A 396 -3.99 -9.77 8.44
N HIS A 397 -3.85 -8.61 9.04
CA HIS A 397 -4.55 -7.41 8.63
C HIS A 397 -3.64 -6.20 8.72
N GLY A 398 -4.04 -5.14 8.03
CA GLY A 398 -3.32 -3.88 7.98
C GLY A 398 -4.23 -2.74 8.39
N MET A 399 -4.22 -2.41 9.66
CA MET A 399 -4.82 -1.20 10.18
C MET A 399 -3.85 -0.03 10.05
N GLY A 400 -4.32 1.05 9.45
CA GLY A 400 -3.62 2.31 9.39
C GLY A 400 -4.51 3.43 9.89
N PHE A 401 -4.17 4.63 9.47
CA PHE A 401 -4.94 5.83 9.74
C PHE A 401 -4.94 6.72 8.51
N LEU A 402 -5.93 7.62 8.45
CA LEU A 402 -6.03 8.68 7.46
C LEU A 402 -6.27 10.02 8.15
N GLY A 403 -6.12 11.10 7.41
CA GLY A 403 -6.33 12.45 7.90
C GLY A 403 -5.19 12.98 8.75
N LEU A 404 -3.97 12.43 8.63
CA LEU A 404 -2.82 12.91 9.42
C LEU A 404 -2.55 14.39 9.17
N GLY A 405 -2.40 14.80 7.90
CA GLY A 405 -2.23 16.20 7.52
C GLY A 405 -3.38 17.09 8.02
N SER A 406 -4.62 16.66 7.83
CA SER A 406 -5.79 17.39 8.34
C SER A 406 -5.75 17.57 9.86
N THR A 407 -5.42 16.51 10.60
CA THR A 407 -5.33 16.53 12.07
C THR A 407 -4.21 17.46 12.55
N LEU A 408 -3.03 17.41 11.92
CA LEU A 408 -1.93 18.32 12.24
C LEU A 408 -2.34 19.79 12.06
N THR A 409 -2.98 20.13 10.95
CA THR A 409 -3.53 21.48 10.71
C THR A 409 -4.56 21.87 11.78
N MET A 410 -5.46 20.95 12.15
CA MET A 410 -6.46 21.19 13.20
C MET A 410 -5.84 21.38 14.59
N LEU A 411 -4.68 20.77 14.85
CA LEU A 411 -3.86 20.97 16.05
C LEU A 411 -2.90 22.17 15.94
N ARG A 412 -2.92 22.90 14.81
CA ARG A 412 -2.03 24.03 14.50
C ARG A 412 -0.54 23.66 14.40
N MET A 413 -0.25 22.41 14.09
CA MET A 413 1.09 21.91 13.81
C MET A 413 1.41 22.04 12.32
N LYS A 414 2.66 22.35 11.97
CA LYS A 414 3.14 22.30 10.58
C LYS A 414 3.57 20.88 10.22
N TYR A 415 3.05 20.35 9.12
CA TYR A 415 3.46 19.04 8.62
C TYR A 415 4.97 19.02 8.35
N GLY A 416 5.67 17.95 8.74
CA GLY A 416 7.12 17.83 8.56
C GLY A 416 7.95 18.43 9.69
N SER A 417 7.35 19.25 10.56
CA SER A 417 8.03 19.76 11.75
C SER A 417 8.36 18.64 12.75
N ALA A 418 9.35 18.87 13.63
CA ALA A 418 9.72 17.92 14.68
C ALA A 418 8.53 17.51 15.56
N GLU A 419 7.71 18.49 15.99
CA GLU A 419 6.49 18.24 16.77
C GLU A 419 5.49 17.34 16.00
N SER A 420 5.29 17.59 14.70
CA SER A 420 4.41 16.75 13.89
C SER A 420 4.93 15.32 13.72
N CYS A 421 6.25 15.13 13.68
CA CYS A 421 6.88 13.82 13.60
C CYS A 421 6.73 13.07 14.93
N GLU A 422 6.93 13.73 16.07
CA GLU A 422 6.68 13.16 17.40
C GLU A 422 5.21 12.75 17.57
N PHE A 423 4.27 13.59 17.13
CA PHE A 423 2.85 13.26 17.13
C PHE A 423 2.54 12.05 16.23
N THR A 424 3.10 12.02 15.02
CA THR A 424 2.93 10.90 14.07
C THR A 424 3.44 9.59 14.66
N GLU A 425 4.60 9.60 15.30
CA GLU A 425 5.15 8.44 15.99
C GLU A 425 4.23 7.98 17.14
N ALA A 426 3.71 8.91 17.94
CA ALA A 426 2.80 8.60 19.04
C ALA A 426 1.49 7.96 18.56
N ILE A 427 0.90 8.46 17.47
CA ILE A 427 -0.30 7.87 16.84
C ILE A 427 -0.01 6.42 16.41
N ALA A 428 1.09 6.20 15.68
CA ALA A 428 1.44 4.87 15.19
C ALA A 428 1.75 3.90 16.35
N ARG A 429 2.45 4.36 17.38
CA ARG A 429 2.75 3.57 18.58
C ARG A 429 1.48 3.16 19.31
N ASP A 430 0.62 4.10 19.65
CA ASP A 430 -0.58 3.83 20.44
C ASP A 430 -1.57 2.94 19.66
N MET A 431 -1.62 3.07 18.32
CA MET A 431 -2.33 2.13 17.45
C MET A 431 -1.78 0.70 17.57
N ALA A 432 -0.46 0.54 17.48
CA ALA A 432 0.19 -0.76 17.55
C ALA A 432 -0.03 -1.41 18.92
N ILE A 433 0.16 -0.68 20.02
CA ILE A 433 -0.03 -1.22 21.38
C ILE A 433 -1.47 -1.65 21.61
N ALA A 434 -2.45 -0.77 21.35
CA ALA A 434 -3.87 -1.14 21.49
C ALA A 434 -4.26 -2.32 20.59
N GLY A 435 -3.65 -2.40 19.40
CA GLY A 435 -3.77 -3.53 18.49
C GLY A 435 -3.31 -4.85 19.11
N TRP A 436 -2.06 -4.92 19.57
CA TRP A 436 -1.48 -6.13 20.15
C TRP A 436 -2.14 -6.55 21.47
N GLU A 437 -2.54 -5.60 22.32
CA GLU A 437 -3.40 -5.86 23.50
C GLU A 437 -4.68 -6.59 23.08
N THR A 438 -5.38 -6.05 22.07
CA THR A 438 -6.59 -6.67 21.52
C THR A 438 -6.29 -8.03 20.89
N GLY A 439 -5.15 -8.19 20.23
CA GLY A 439 -4.70 -9.45 19.64
C GLY A 439 -4.52 -10.56 20.68
N LEU A 440 -3.97 -10.22 21.85
CA LEU A 440 -3.84 -11.12 23.00
C LEU A 440 -5.22 -11.47 23.60
N GLU A 441 -6.09 -10.48 23.80
CA GLU A 441 -7.45 -10.70 24.31
C GLU A 441 -8.28 -11.59 23.39
N LEU A 442 -8.22 -11.35 22.08
CA LEU A 442 -8.87 -12.19 21.08
C LEU A 442 -8.25 -13.59 21.02
N ALA A 443 -6.94 -13.74 21.25
CA ALA A 443 -6.32 -15.05 21.34
C ALA A 443 -6.88 -15.86 22.53
N ARG A 444 -7.08 -15.21 23.68
CA ARG A 444 -7.71 -15.83 24.87
C ARG A 444 -9.16 -16.23 24.62
N GLU A 445 -9.90 -15.41 23.88
CA GLU A 445 -11.32 -15.64 23.63
C GLU A 445 -11.59 -16.63 22.48
N LYS A 446 -10.89 -16.47 21.35
CA LYS A 446 -11.15 -17.16 20.08
C LYS A 446 -10.04 -18.14 19.67
N GLY A 447 -8.96 -18.22 20.45
CA GLY A 447 -7.71 -18.91 20.10
C GLY A 447 -6.76 -18.01 19.29
N PRO A 448 -5.43 -18.21 19.38
CA PRO A 448 -4.48 -17.46 18.57
C PRO A 448 -4.59 -17.84 17.08
N ALA A 449 -3.89 -17.11 16.20
CA ALA A 449 -3.76 -17.53 14.80
C ALA A 449 -3.17 -18.95 14.75
N PRO A 450 -3.67 -19.86 13.89
CA PRO A 450 -3.21 -21.27 13.85
C PRO A 450 -1.69 -21.44 13.85
N ILE A 451 -0.98 -20.58 13.10
CA ILE A 451 0.49 -20.61 13.01
C ILE A 451 1.21 -20.43 14.36
N MET A 452 0.58 -19.80 15.35
CA MET A 452 1.16 -19.57 16.67
C MET A 452 1.31 -20.87 17.47
N GLU A 453 0.45 -21.85 17.26
CA GLU A 453 0.47 -23.14 17.97
C GLU A 453 1.26 -24.21 17.22
N GLU A 454 1.60 -23.98 15.95
CA GLU A 454 2.42 -24.88 15.16
C GLU A 454 3.85 -24.97 15.73
N ALA A 455 4.44 -26.17 15.65
CA ALA A 455 5.82 -26.41 16.05
C ALA A 455 6.74 -26.44 14.82
N PHE A 456 7.76 -25.60 14.84
CA PHE A 456 8.76 -25.46 13.79
C PHE A 456 10.09 -26.08 14.22
N GLU A 457 10.78 -26.71 13.28
CA GLU A 457 12.14 -27.18 13.51
C GLU A 457 13.12 -25.99 13.45
N VAL A 458 13.99 -25.89 14.45
CA VAL A 458 15.08 -24.92 14.49
C VAL A 458 16.10 -25.29 13.42
N THR A 459 16.30 -24.40 12.44
CA THR A 459 17.25 -24.61 11.35
C THR A 459 18.54 -23.81 11.55
N ALA A 460 19.60 -24.17 10.82
CA ALA A 460 20.83 -23.40 10.79
C ALA A 460 20.60 -21.95 10.29
N ALA A 461 19.68 -21.77 9.34
CA ALA A 461 19.27 -20.47 8.83
C ALA A 461 18.63 -19.60 9.93
N MET A 462 17.72 -20.16 10.74
CA MET A 462 17.11 -19.42 11.86
C MET A 462 18.18 -18.94 12.85
N LEU A 463 19.13 -19.81 13.21
CA LEU A 463 20.20 -19.48 14.14
C LEU A 463 21.25 -18.51 13.56
N ARG A 464 21.29 -18.31 12.23
CA ARG A 464 22.08 -17.26 11.57
C ARG A 464 21.33 -15.93 11.58
N GLN A 465 20.04 -15.95 11.25
CA GLN A 465 19.18 -14.76 11.18
C GLN A 465 18.83 -14.18 12.56
N ARG A 466 18.76 -15.03 13.60
CA ARG A 466 18.51 -14.66 14.99
C ARG A 466 19.57 -15.29 15.91
N PRO A 467 20.78 -14.70 15.99
CA PRO A 467 21.85 -15.20 16.84
C PRO A 467 21.45 -15.31 18.33
N GLU A 468 20.52 -14.48 18.80
CA GLU A 468 19.97 -14.56 20.16
C GLU A 468 19.33 -15.92 20.49
N MET A 469 18.79 -16.65 19.50
CA MET A 469 18.27 -18.00 19.73
C MET A 469 19.37 -18.95 20.21
N ARG A 470 20.62 -18.79 19.71
CA ARG A 470 21.76 -19.57 20.19
C ARG A 470 22.12 -19.21 21.62
N ALA A 471 22.06 -17.93 21.97
CA ALA A 471 22.32 -17.45 23.32
C ALA A 471 21.30 -18.02 24.33
N ASP A 472 20.05 -18.19 23.89
CA ASP A 472 18.97 -18.83 24.67
C ASP A 472 19.06 -20.38 24.69
N GLY A 473 20.06 -20.97 24.01
CA GLY A 473 20.36 -22.40 24.07
C GLY A 473 19.72 -23.26 22.98
N TRP A 474 19.06 -22.68 21.98
CA TRP A 474 18.45 -23.43 20.87
C TRP A 474 19.51 -24.07 19.95
N LYS A 475 19.20 -25.30 19.51
CA LYS A 475 20.06 -26.13 18.64
C LYS A 475 19.26 -26.63 17.44
N VAL A 476 19.97 -26.85 16.33
CA VAL A 476 19.38 -27.41 15.09
C VAL A 476 18.66 -28.73 15.37
N GLY A 477 17.47 -28.90 14.79
CA GLY A 477 16.62 -30.09 14.94
C GLY A 477 15.69 -30.06 16.17
N GLN A 478 15.84 -29.09 17.09
CA GLN A 478 14.86 -28.89 18.16
C GLN A 478 13.56 -28.29 17.61
N LYS A 479 12.46 -28.47 18.35
CA LYS A 479 11.16 -27.89 18.00
C LYS A 479 10.84 -26.70 18.88
N ILE A 480 10.30 -25.64 18.27
CA ILE A 480 9.88 -24.41 18.94
C ILE A 480 8.50 -23.99 18.40
N GLN A 481 7.62 -23.47 19.26
CA GLN A 481 6.29 -23.03 18.84
C GLN A 481 6.34 -21.68 18.11
N GLY A 482 5.43 -21.49 17.15
CA GLY A 482 5.30 -20.25 16.37
C GLY A 482 5.13 -19.00 17.24
N LYS A 483 4.36 -19.06 18.33
CA LYS A 483 4.19 -17.94 19.28
C LYS A 483 5.49 -17.48 19.92
N VAL A 484 6.41 -18.40 20.21
CA VAL A 484 7.73 -18.07 20.76
C VAL A 484 8.60 -17.41 19.68
N LEU A 485 8.61 -17.97 18.47
CA LEU A 485 9.32 -17.38 17.32
C LEU A 485 8.81 -15.97 16.96
N HIS A 486 7.49 -15.77 17.06
CA HIS A 486 6.82 -14.50 16.84
C HIS A 486 7.14 -13.48 17.93
N ALA A 487 6.74 -13.74 19.16
CA ALA A 487 6.78 -12.74 20.22
C ALA A 487 8.22 -12.47 20.73
N ARG A 488 9.08 -13.49 20.81
CA ARG A 488 10.44 -13.34 21.37
C ARG A 488 11.51 -13.02 20.32
N TYR A 489 11.39 -13.59 19.12
CA TYR A 489 12.46 -13.55 18.11
C TYR A 489 12.12 -12.72 16.86
N SER A 490 10.94 -12.10 16.78
CA SER A 490 10.69 -11.02 15.81
C SER A 490 11.39 -9.73 16.25
N ARG A 491 12.13 -9.08 15.34
CA ARG A 491 12.74 -7.75 15.59
C ARG A 491 11.68 -6.69 15.86
N TYR A 492 10.51 -6.80 15.23
CA TYR A 492 9.41 -5.89 15.49
C TYR A 492 8.79 -6.11 16.87
N MET A 493 8.57 -7.37 17.29
CA MET A 493 8.03 -7.62 18.64
C MET A 493 9.02 -7.28 19.75
N GLN A 494 10.33 -7.43 19.52
CA GLN A 494 11.36 -6.91 20.41
C GLN A 494 11.29 -5.38 20.57
N ARG A 495 10.87 -4.65 19.53
CA ARG A 495 10.60 -3.21 19.64
C ARG A 495 9.36 -2.92 20.49
N ILE A 496 8.28 -3.67 20.30
CA ILE A 496 7.08 -3.58 21.16
C ILE A 496 7.47 -3.82 22.63
N ALA A 497 8.34 -4.79 22.90
CA ALA A 497 8.82 -5.10 24.25
C ALA A 497 9.57 -3.94 24.93
N THR A 498 10.08 -2.96 24.18
CA THR A 498 10.76 -1.78 24.79
C THR A 498 9.78 -0.83 25.48
N VAL A 499 8.49 -0.87 25.12
CA VAL A 499 7.43 -0.03 25.70
C VAL A 499 6.33 -0.83 26.38
N ALA A 500 6.15 -2.11 26.03
CA ALA A 500 5.15 -3.01 26.60
C ALA A 500 5.73 -4.43 26.81
N PRO A 501 6.72 -4.60 27.71
CA PRO A 501 7.39 -5.89 27.92
C PRO A 501 6.42 -6.98 28.41
N GLU A 502 5.55 -6.65 29.37
CA GLU A 502 4.57 -7.59 29.95
C GLU A 502 3.61 -8.15 28.88
N LEU A 503 3.17 -7.30 27.94
CA LEU A 503 2.34 -7.72 26.81
C LEU A 503 3.05 -8.76 25.95
N VAL A 504 4.33 -8.55 25.65
CA VAL A 504 5.13 -9.48 24.83
C VAL A 504 5.36 -10.79 25.57
N ASP A 505 5.62 -10.76 26.88
CA ASP A 505 5.73 -11.96 27.70
C ASP A 505 4.43 -12.78 27.70
N GLU A 506 3.26 -12.13 27.82
CA GLU A 506 1.97 -12.81 27.72
C GLU A 506 1.69 -13.37 26.33
N LEU A 507 2.16 -12.71 25.27
CA LEU A 507 2.08 -13.18 23.89
C LEU A 507 3.00 -14.40 23.62
N VAL A 508 4.13 -14.53 24.31
CA VAL A 508 4.97 -15.75 24.24
C VAL A 508 4.19 -16.97 24.73
N GLU A 509 3.43 -16.82 25.82
CA GLU A 509 2.66 -17.91 26.43
C GLU A 509 1.35 -18.20 25.66
N THR A 510 0.62 -17.15 25.27
CA THR A 510 -0.73 -17.26 24.71
C THR A 510 -0.76 -17.27 23.17
N GLY A 511 0.17 -16.57 22.53
CA GLY A 511 0.08 -16.18 21.12
C GLY A 511 -0.87 -14.99 20.89
N SER A 512 -0.83 -14.44 19.68
CA SER A 512 -1.78 -13.41 19.21
C SER A 512 -2.81 -14.00 18.24
N ARG A 513 -4.00 -13.39 18.16
CA ARG A 513 -5.04 -13.74 17.19
C ARG A 513 -4.60 -13.53 15.73
N PHE A 514 -3.58 -12.72 15.49
CA PHE A 514 -3.05 -12.40 14.18
C PHE A 514 -1.54 -12.21 14.22
N THR A 515 -0.89 -12.40 13.06
CA THR A 515 0.57 -12.26 12.95
C THR A 515 1.03 -10.84 12.63
N HIS A 516 0.16 -10.05 12.00
CA HIS A 516 0.41 -8.65 11.61
C HIS A 516 -0.84 -7.81 11.88
N HIS A 517 -0.64 -6.60 12.38
CA HIS A 517 -1.69 -5.67 12.78
C HIS A 517 -1.79 -4.44 11.87
N SER A 518 -0.67 -3.90 11.43
CA SER A 518 -0.57 -2.49 11.06
C SER A 518 0.02 -2.27 9.66
N SER A 519 -0.61 -1.37 8.90
CA SER A 519 -0.17 -0.95 7.58
C SER A 519 -0.90 0.32 7.20
N ILE A 520 -0.21 1.27 6.60
CA ILE A 520 -0.83 2.54 6.21
C ILE A 520 -1.01 2.56 4.70
N ALA A 521 -2.27 2.45 4.28
CA ALA A 521 -2.67 2.46 2.88
C ALA A 521 -2.83 3.90 2.34
N PRO A 522 -2.90 4.08 1.00
CA PRO A 522 -3.13 5.40 0.41
C PRO A 522 -4.47 6.03 0.79
N THR A 523 -5.50 5.23 1.05
CA THR A 523 -6.88 5.66 1.42
C THR A 523 -7.61 6.59 0.45
N GLY A 524 -7.08 6.88 -0.75
CA GLY A 524 -7.59 7.96 -1.62
C GLY A 524 -9.11 8.04 -1.82
N THR A 525 -9.79 6.93 -2.18
CA THR A 525 -11.25 6.97 -2.38
C THR A 525 -12.03 7.03 -1.06
N ILE A 526 -11.61 6.28 -0.03
CA ILE A 526 -12.33 6.22 1.25
C ILE A 526 -12.18 7.53 2.03
N SER A 527 -11.03 8.19 1.95
CA SER A 527 -10.80 9.48 2.61
C SER A 527 -11.71 10.56 2.02
N LEU A 528 -11.75 10.63 0.70
CA LEU A 528 -12.63 11.57 0.01
C LEU A 528 -14.12 11.30 0.29
N SER A 529 -14.58 10.06 0.22
CA SER A 529 -16.03 9.79 0.31
C SER A 529 -16.57 9.58 1.72
N LEU A 530 -15.81 8.94 2.62
CA LEU A 530 -16.27 8.56 3.96
C LEU A 530 -15.66 9.44 5.07
N ALA A 531 -14.52 10.09 4.80
CA ALA A 531 -13.88 11.04 5.71
C ALA A 531 -14.01 12.50 5.22
N ASN A 532 -14.96 12.77 4.32
CA ASN A 532 -15.27 14.11 3.82
C ASN A 532 -14.04 14.87 3.26
N ASN A 533 -13.14 14.16 2.58
CA ASN A 533 -11.88 14.68 2.05
C ASN A 533 -10.85 15.09 3.10
N ALA A 534 -10.77 14.33 4.19
CA ALA A 534 -9.57 14.36 5.03
C ALA A 534 -8.34 13.96 4.22
N SER A 535 -7.16 14.36 4.66
CA SER A 535 -5.91 14.02 3.98
C SER A 535 -5.74 12.50 3.88
N ASN A 536 -5.07 12.05 2.82
CA ASN A 536 -5.01 10.64 2.47
C ASN A 536 -3.95 9.90 3.31
N GLY A 537 -4.32 8.89 4.10
CA GLY A 537 -3.32 8.11 4.84
C GLY A 537 -2.46 8.99 5.76
N ILE A 538 -1.14 8.89 5.61
CA ILE A 538 -0.17 9.80 6.26
C ILE A 538 0.19 11.03 5.41
N GLU A 539 -0.41 11.21 4.23
CA GLU A 539 -0.14 12.33 3.34
C GLU A 539 -0.62 13.67 3.94
N PRO A 540 0.06 14.78 3.61
CA PRO A 540 -0.55 16.10 3.74
C PRO A 540 -1.73 16.24 2.77
N SER A 541 -2.53 17.29 2.92
CA SER A 541 -3.50 17.63 1.89
C SER A 541 -2.77 18.03 0.61
N PHE A 542 -3.14 17.40 -0.52
CA PHE A 542 -2.55 17.74 -1.81
C PHE A 542 -2.82 19.21 -2.18
N ALA A 543 -4.07 19.63 -2.04
CA ALA A 543 -4.52 21.00 -2.15
C ALA A 543 -5.72 21.21 -1.23
N HIS A 544 -5.87 22.40 -0.67
CA HIS A 544 -7.00 22.69 0.21
C HIS A 544 -8.30 22.98 -0.54
N HIS A 545 -8.22 23.47 -1.78
CA HIS A 545 -9.34 23.69 -2.70
C HIS A 545 -8.93 23.31 -4.12
N TYR A 546 -9.79 22.57 -4.80
CA TYR A 546 -9.66 22.21 -6.22
C TYR A 546 -11.04 21.86 -6.77
N SER A 547 -11.16 21.72 -8.09
CA SER A 547 -12.44 21.35 -8.70
C SER A 547 -12.40 19.96 -9.33
N ARG A 548 -13.55 19.28 -9.33
CA ARG A 548 -13.74 18.00 -10.03
C ARG A 548 -14.91 18.07 -10.98
N ASN A 549 -14.76 17.41 -12.12
CA ASN A 549 -15.83 17.22 -13.08
C ASN A 549 -16.71 16.04 -12.64
N VAL A 550 -17.97 16.29 -12.31
CA VAL A 550 -18.93 15.26 -11.92
C VAL A 550 -20.03 15.14 -12.97
N ILE A 551 -20.25 13.92 -13.44
CA ILE A 551 -21.42 13.60 -14.26
C ILE A 551 -22.60 13.37 -13.32
N ARG A 552 -23.63 14.21 -13.43
CA ARG A 552 -24.92 14.03 -12.74
C ARG A 552 -25.84 13.16 -13.58
N GLU A 553 -26.54 12.26 -12.92
CA GLU A 553 -27.51 11.36 -13.55
C GLU A 553 -28.57 12.19 -14.31
N GLY A 554 -28.77 11.89 -15.60
CA GLY A 554 -29.69 12.61 -16.48
C GLY A 554 -29.12 13.85 -17.20
N LYS A 555 -27.89 14.29 -16.92
CA LYS A 555 -27.19 15.34 -17.70
C LYS A 555 -26.14 14.74 -18.62
N LYS A 556 -26.04 15.25 -19.85
CA LYS A 556 -24.98 14.88 -20.82
C LYS A 556 -23.67 15.64 -20.62
N SER A 557 -23.66 16.73 -19.83
CA SER A 557 -22.46 17.54 -19.56
C SER A 557 -21.91 17.35 -18.15
N LYS A 558 -20.58 17.43 -18.02
CA LYS A 558 -19.85 17.41 -16.74
C LYS A 558 -20.06 18.75 -16.02
N GLU A 559 -20.38 18.70 -14.73
CA GLU A 559 -20.49 19.90 -13.87
C GLU A 559 -19.20 20.04 -13.04
N LYS A 560 -18.58 21.23 -13.05
CA LYS A 560 -17.40 21.55 -12.21
C LYS A 560 -17.90 21.77 -10.78
N VAL A 561 -17.51 20.89 -9.86
CA VAL A 561 -17.87 20.95 -8.43
C VAL A 561 -16.62 21.26 -7.63
N ASP A 562 -16.71 22.25 -6.74
CA ASP A 562 -15.64 22.55 -5.80
C ASP A 562 -15.50 21.45 -4.76
N VAL A 563 -14.24 21.10 -4.49
CA VAL A 563 -13.86 20.12 -3.49
C VAL A 563 -12.87 20.79 -2.55
N PHE A 564 -13.17 20.70 -1.26
CA PHE A 564 -12.36 21.27 -0.21
C PHE A 564 -11.77 20.15 0.64
N SER A 565 -10.54 20.33 1.11
CA SER A 565 -9.97 19.49 2.18
C SER A 565 -10.82 19.58 3.45
N PHE A 566 -10.86 18.52 4.25
CA PHE A 566 -11.68 18.49 5.46
C PHE A 566 -11.31 19.60 6.45
N GLU A 567 -10.03 19.85 6.67
CA GLU A 567 -9.56 20.89 7.58
C GLU A 567 -9.96 22.30 7.11
N LEU A 568 -10.01 22.55 5.80
CA LEU A 568 -10.52 23.81 5.28
C LEU A 568 -12.04 23.92 5.46
N LEU A 569 -12.79 22.85 5.20
CA LEU A 569 -14.23 22.82 5.48
C LEU A 569 -14.52 23.09 6.95
N ALA A 570 -13.81 22.40 7.84
CA ALA A 570 -13.94 22.55 9.28
C ALA A 570 -13.56 23.97 9.74
N TYR A 571 -12.48 24.55 9.21
CA TYR A 571 -12.08 25.91 9.55
C TYR A 571 -13.10 26.95 9.07
N ARG A 572 -13.67 26.75 7.87
CA ARG A 572 -14.71 27.63 7.34
C ARG A 572 -15.99 27.59 8.17
N GLU A 573 -16.39 26.39 8.60
CA GLU A 573 -17.59 26.19 9.40
C GLU A 573 -17.41 26.71 10.84
N LEU A 574 -16.26 26.45 11.46
CA LEU A 574 -16.05 26.68 12.89
C LEU A 574 -15.38 28.00 13.23
N VAL A 575 -14.62 28.60 12.31
CA VAL A 575 -13.75 29.75 12.59
C VAL A 575 -14.01 30.92 11.63
N ASN A 576 -13.86 30.71 10.33
CA ASN A 576 -13.93 31.79 9.35
C ASN A 576 -14.59 31.35 8.02
N PRO A 577 -15.89 31.65 7.80
CA PRO A 577 -16.61 31.22 6.60
C PRO A 577 -16.11 31.84 5.28
N LYS A 578 -15.24 32.86 5.36
CA LYS A 578 -14.62 33.51 4.20
C LYS A 578 -13.24 32.93 3.86
N ALA A 579 -12.69 32.05 4.69
CA ALA A 579 -11.34 31.54 4.53
C ALA A 579 -11.14 30.80 3.19
N MET A 580 -10.11 31.18 2.45
CA MET A 580 -9.82 30.63 1.12
C MET A 580 -8.31 30.54 0.89
N PRO A 581 -7.80 29.47 0.25
CA PRO A 581 -6.40 29.42 -0.15
C PRO A 581 -6.03 30.59 -1.05
N PHE A 582 -4.82 31.13 -0.88
CA PHE A 582 -4.26 32.23 -1.69
C PHE A 582 -5.06 33.55 -1.66
N ALA A 583 -5.95 33.75 -0.69
CA ALA A 583 -6.68 35.02 -0.57
C ALA A 583 -5.76 36.20 -0.25
N GLU A 584 -5.84 37.28 -1.02
CA GLU A 584 -5.11 38.53 -0.71
C GLU A 584 -5.78 39.34 0.39
N GLU A 585 -7.11 39.22 0.53
CA GLU A 585 -7.87 39.92 1.56
C GLU A 585 -7.51 39.39 2.96
N PRO A 586 -7.05 40.25 3.91
CA PRO A 586 -6.62 39.80 5.23
C PRO A 586 -7.68 39.01 6.01
N GLY A 587 -8.97 39.28 5.79
CA GLY A 587 -10.08 38.59 6.45
C GLY A 587 -10.41 37.20 5.87
N ALA A 588 -9.81 36.82 4.74
CA ALA A 588 -10.01 35.54 4.07
C ALA A 588 -8.74 34.66 4.04
N GLN A 589 -7.61 35.18 4.54
CA GLN A 589 -6.35 34.46 4.60
C GLN A 589 -6.39 33.25 5.53
N LEU A 590 -5.70 32.20 5.12
CA LEU A 590 -5.46 31.02 5.95
C LEU A 590 -4.26 31.25 6.87
N PRO A 591 -4.30 30.72 8.10
CA PRO A 591 -3.14 30.67 8.98
C PRO A 591 -1.96 29.89 8.36
N ASP A 592 -0.75 30.16 8.84
CA ASP A 592 0.50 29.59 8.29
C ASP A 592 0.70 28.09 8.56
N TYR A 593 -0.17 27.47 9.36
CA TYR A 593 -0.21 26.03 9.59
C TYR A 593 -1.08 25.27 8.57
N PHE A 594 -1.73 25.95 7.62
CA PHE A 594 -2.33 25.33 6.44
C PHE A 594 -1.26 25.02 5.39
N ILE A 595 -0.66 23.84 5.50
CA ILE A 595 0.42 23.36 4.62
C ILE A 595 -0.15 22.38 3.58
N ALA A 596 0.12 22.62 2.30
CA ALA A 596 -0.19 21.70 1.22
C ALA A 596 1.05 20.89 0.80
N ALA A 597 0.86 19.88 -0.07
CA ALA A 597 1.95 18.99 -0.49
C ALA A 597 3.16 19.70 -1.13
N ASP A 598 2.96 20.83 -1.81
CA ASP A 598 4.05 21.58 -2.45
C ASP A 598 4.96 22.34 -1.49
N ASP A 599 4.43 22.66 -0.31
CA ASP A 599 5.14 23.43 0.70
C ASP A 599 6.06 22.53 1.54
N ILE A 600 6.11 21.23 1.22
CA ILE A 600 6.81 20.21 2.00
C ILE A 600 7.99 19.71 1.19
N SER A 601 9.18 19.73 1.81
CA SER A 601 10.37 19.19 1.16
C SER A 601 10.29 17.66 1.04
N PRO A 602 10.95 17.05 0.05
CA PRO A 602 11.03 15.58 -0.06
C PRO A 602 11.57 14.92 1.21
N LYS A 603 12.49 15.60 1.92
CA LYS A 603 13.06 15.13 3.18
C LYS A 603 12.03 15.09 4.31
N GLU A 604 11.23 16.14 4.48
CA GLU A 604 10.16 16.18 5.48
C GLU A 604 9.10 15.09 5.24
N HIS A 605 8.81 14.77 3.97
CA HIS A 605 7.97 13.62 3.64
C HIS A 605 8.56 12.29 4.15
N VAL A 606 9.87 12.09 3.99
CA VAL A 606 10.59 10.91 4.50
C VAL A 606 10.60 10.88 6.03
N ASP A 607 10.79 12.03 6.68
CA ASP A 607 10.82 12.12 8.15
C ASP A 607 9.48 11.71 8.78
N VAL A 608 8.35 12.17 8.22
CA VAL A 608 7.02 11.77 8.68
C VAL A 608 6.77 10.27 8.44
N GLN A 609 7.20 9.74 7.28
CA GLN A 609 7.11 8.31 7.00
C GLN A 609 7.94 7.51 8.01
N ALA A 610 9.16 7.95 8.33
CA ALA A 610 10.07 7.29 9.27
C ALA A 610 9.50 7.29 10.68
N ALA A 611 8.88 8.38 11.12
CA ALA A 611 8.20 8.47 12.41
C ALA A 611 7.13 7.38 12.57
N ALA A 612 6.26 7.20 11.57
CA ALA A 612 5.23 6.16 11.59
C ALA A 612 5.80 4.75 11.42
N GLN A 613 6.78 4.56 10.52
CA GLN A 613 7.32 3.25 10.13
C GLN A 613 7.86 2.45 11.32
N LYS A 614 8.31 3.15 12.37
CA LYS A 614 8.82 2.52 13.59
C LYS A 614 7.85 1.55 14.23
N TRP A 615 6.55 1.83 14.13
CA TRP A 615 5.45 1.12 14.79
C TRP A 615 4.48 0.49 13.77
N VAL A 616 4.94 0.31 12.53
CA VAL A 616 4.19 -0.37 11.46
C VAL A 616 4.91 -1.67 11.07
N ASP A 617 4.31 -2.82 11.41
CA ASP A 617 4.86 -4.16 11.17
C ASP A 617 4.84 -4.60 9.70
N SER A 618 3.82 -4.22 8.91
CA SER A 618 3.86 -4.38 7.46
C SER A 618 4.66 -3.25 6.80
N SER A 619 4.05 -2.37 6.00
CA SER A 619 4.71 -1.22 5.38
C SER A 619 3.74 -0.04 5.24
N ILE A 620 4.21 1.05 4.65
CA ILE A 620 3.49 2.30 4.47
C ILE A 620 3.50 2.66 2.99
N SER A 621 2.32 2.98 2.44
CA SER A 621 2.22 3.66 1.16
C SER A 621 2.34 5.16 1.40
N LYS A 622 3.44 5.74 0.93
CA LYS A 622 3.72 7.17 0.98
C LYS A 622 4.32 7.60 -0.35
N THR A 623 3.79 8.67 -0.91
CA THR A 623 4.38 9.37 -2.05
C THR A 623 5.08 10.63 -1.55
N ALA A 624 6.41 10.69 -1.65
CA ALA A 624 7.12 11.96 -1.50
C ALA A 624 6.90 12.79 -2.77
N ASN A 625 6.06 13.82 -2.69
CA ASN A 625 5.85 14.72 -3.82
C ASN A 625 7.11 15.59 -3.98
N VAL A 626 7.54 15.73 -5.23
CA VAL A 626 8.74 16.49 -5.59
C VAL A 626 8.32 17.59 -6.56
N PRO A 627 8.65 18.87 -6.28
CA PRO A 627 8.36 19.97 -7.19
C PRO A 627 8.89 19.71 -8.60
N THR A 628 8.16 20.20 -9.62
CA THR A 628 8.52 20.02 -11.03
C THR A 628 9.92 20.56 -11.35
N ASP A 629 10.33 21.67 -10.72
CA ASP A 629 11.60 22.35 -10.90
C ASP A 629 12.67 21.97 -9.86
N TYR A 630 12.41 20.96 -9.02
CA TYR A 630 13.32 20.55 -7.95
C TYR A 630 14.68 20.07 -8.50
N PRO A 631 15.82 20.59 -8.03
CA PRO A 631 17.13 20.21 -8.58
C PRO A 631 17.44 18.71 -8.45
N TYR A 632 17.91 18.09 -9.52
CA TYR A 632 18.30 16.67 -9.51
C TYR A 632 19.38 16.35 -8.47
N GLU A 633 20.34 17.27 -8.27
CA GLU A 633 21.42 17.09 -7.29
C GLU A 633 20.92 16.99 -5.85
N ASP A 634 19.81 17.64 -5.53
CA ASP A 634 19.17 17.57 -4.21
C ASP A 634 18.22 16.35 -4.09
N PHE A 635 17.74 15.85 -5.23
CA PHE A 635 16.85 14.69 -5.31
C PHE A 635 17.59 13.36 -5.19
N LYS A 636 18.76 13.23 -5.83
CA LYS A 636 19.44 11.94 -6.05
C LYS A 636 19.82 11.16 -4.78
N ASP A 637 19.84 11.81 -3.62
CA ASP A 637 20.15 11.19 -2.33
C ASP A 637 18.89 10.83 -1.51
N ILE A 638 17.67 11.12 -1.98
CA ILE A 638 16.44 10.92 -1.19
C ILE A 638 16.23 9.45 -0.80
N TYR A 639 16.53 8.50 -1.69
CA TYR A 639 16.42 7.07 -1.38
C TYR A 639 17.57 6.56 -0.50
N ARG A 640 18.76 7.18 -0.56
CA ARG A 640 19.82 6.93 0.42
C ARG A 640 19.42 7.43 1.80
N TYR A 641 18.76 8.59 1.88
CA TYR A 641 18.22 9.11 3.12
C TYR A 641 17.10 8.21 3.68
N ALA A 642 16.17 7.74 2.84
CA ALA A 642 15.14 6.77 3.22
C ALA A 642 15.73 5.47 3.78
N HIS A 643 16.83 4.96 3.20
CA HIS A 643 17.57 3.81 3.70
C HIS A 643 18.16 4.07 5.09
N GLN A 644 18.83 5.22 5.27
CA GLN A 644 19.40 5.62 6.56
C GLN A 644 18.34 5.77 7.67
N GLN A 645 17.13 6.20 7.31
CA GLN A 645 15.99 6.29 8.23
C GLN A 645 15.34 4.93 8.57
N GLY A 646 15.82 3.83 7.97
CA GLY A 646 15.31 2.48 8.23
C GLY A 646 13.92 2.23 7.66
N LEU A 647 13.55 2.91 6.56
CA LEU A 647 12.30 2.66 5.86
C LEU A 647 12.26 1.28 5.22
N LYS A 648 11.05 0.78 4.93
CA LYS A 648 10.84 -0.48 4.18
C LYS A 648 10.70 -0.25 2.68
N GLY A 649 10.42 0.99 2.28
CA GLY A 649 10.37 1.42 0.90
C GLY A 649 10.11 2.92 0.82
N CYS A 650 10.32 3.48 -0.36
CA CYS A 650 10.07 4.89 -0.64
C CYS A 650 9.62 5.04 -2.10
N THR A 651 8.65 5.92 -2.31
CA THR A 651 8.17 6.29 -3.64
C THR A 651 8.19 7.80 -3.73
N THR A 652 8.83 8.32 -4.77
CA THR A 652 8.76 9.75 -5.10
C THR A 652 7.91 9.96 -6.34
N PHE A 653 7.16 11.06 -6.36
CA PHE A 653 6.47 11.50 -7.57
C PHE A 653 6.88 12.93 -7.89
N ARG A 654 7.56 13.09 -9.03
CA ARG A 654 7.83 14.39 -9.62
C ARG A 654 6.98 14.51 -10.88
N PHE A 655 6.17 15.56 -10.98
CA PHE A 655 5.46 15.83 -12.21
C PHE A 655 6.47 16.24 -13.29
N ASN A 656 6.49 15.50 -14.40
CA ASN A 656 7.32 15.77 -15.56
C ASN A 656 6.40 15.89 -16.78
N PRO A 657 6.12 17.11 -17.28
CA PRO A 657 5.20 17.33 -18.40
C PRO A 657 5.57 16.56 -19.67
N ALA A 658 6.84 16.20 -19.84
CA ALA A 658 7.32 15.42 -21.00
C ALA A 658 7.02 13.91 -20.88
N ALA A 659 6.83 13.39 -19.66
CA ALA A 659 6.62 11.97 -19.39
C ALA A 659 5.20 11.66 -18.88
N PHE A 660 4.60 12.58 -18.11
CA PHE A 660 3.32 12.43 -17.44
C PHE A 660 2.28 13.40 -17.95
N GLN A 661 1.11 12.87 -18.29
CA GLN A 661 -0.06 13.62 -18.70
C GLN A 661 -1.25 13.01 -17.94
N GLY A 662 -2.15 13.83 -17.38
CA GLY A 662 -3.40 13.36 -16.74
C GLY A 662 -3.39 13.05 -15.22
N VAL A 663 -2.25 13.06 -14.52
CA VAL A 663 -2.17 12.78 -13.07
C VAL A 663 -2.32 14.06 -12.25
N LEU A 664 -3.44 14.27 -11.52
CA LEU A 664 -3.67 15.36 -10.55
C LEU A 664 -2.80 16.62 -10.82
N VAL A 665 -2.95 17.17 -12.02
CA VAL A 665 -2.11 18.28 -12.50
C VAL A 665 -2.77 19.59 -12.07
N LYS A 666 -2.00 20.53 -11.52
CA LYS A 666 -2.55 21.84 -11.14
C LYS A 666 -2.92 22.64 -12.36
N GLU A 667 -3.87 23.56 -12.20
CA GLU A 667 -4.30 24.44 -13.30
C GLU A 667 -3.12 25.26 -13.86
N GLN A 668 -2.21 25.71 -13.00
CA GLN A 668 -1.00 26.44 -13.37
C GLN A 668 0.02 25.57 -14.14
N ASP A 669 0.18 24.30 -13.76
CA ASP A 669 1.05 23.35 -14.48
C ASP A 669 0.48 23.01 -15.87
N LEU A 670 -0.86 22.90 -15.99
CA LEU A 670 -1.56 22.73 -17.25
C LEU A 670 -1.41 23.95 -18.16
N GLU A 671 -1.53 25.16 -17.62
CA GLU A 671 -1.33 26.43 -18.34
C GLU A 671 0.08 26.58 -18.90
N ASN A 672 1.09 26.13 -18.13
CA ASN A 672 2.48 26.25 -18.52
C ASN A 672 2.91 25.21 -19.58
N THR A 673 2.12 24.14 -19.76
CA THR A 673 2.43 23.05 -20.70
C THR A 673 1.71 23.26 -22.04
N THR A 674 2.46 23.28 -23.15
CA THR A 674 1.89 23.31 -24.51
C THR A 674 1.82 21.89 -25.08
N TYR A 675 0.64 21.50 -25.56
CA TYR A 675 0.37 20.21 -26.19
C TYR A 675 0.26 20.38 -27.70
N ARG A 676 0.79 19.41 -28.45
CA ARG A 676 0.81 19.42 -29.90
C ARG A 676 0.02 18.24 -30.45
N PHE A 677 -1.00 18.50 -31.26
CA PHE A 677 -1.79 17.49 -31.96
C PHE A 677 -1.48 17.54 -33.45
N GLU A 678 -1.20 16.38 -34.04
CA GLU A 678 -1.09 16.23 -35.49
C GLU A 678 -2.40 15.64 -36.02
N LEU A 679 -3.05 16.36 -36.93
CA LEU A 679 -4.30 15.98 -37.56
C LEU A 679 -4.03 15.04 -38.75
N GLU A 680 -5.06 14.30 -39.19
CA GLU A 680 -4.94 13.35 -40.32
C GLU A 680 -4.51 14.01 -41.64
N ASP A 681 -4.77 15.32 -41.79
CA ASP A 681 -4.34 16.11 -42.94
C ASP A 681 -2.89 16.64 -42.83
N GLY A 682 -2.18 16.28 -41.76
CA GLY A 682 -0.81 16.69 -41.46
C GLY A 682 -0.70 18.07 -40.82
N ASN A 683 -1.82 18.76 -40.56
CA ASN A 683 -1.79 20.02 -39.83
C ASN A 683 -1.49 19.81 -38.35
N VAL A 684 -0.82 20.79 -37.75
CA VAL A 684 -0.41 20.76 -36.35
C VAL A 684 -1.19 21.82 -35.58
N VAL A 685 -1.80 21.40 -34.48
CA VAL A 685 -2.48 22.28 -33.52
C VAL A 685 -1.69 22.29 -32.22
N GLU A 686 -1.21 23.45 -31.81
CA GLU A 686 -0.54 23.66 -30.52
C GLU A 686 -1.41 24.49 -29.59
N VAL A 687 -1.70 23.97 -28.40
CA VAL A 687 -2.59 24.61 -27.43
C VAL A 687 -2.11 24.33 -26.00
N LYS A 688 -2.40 25.25 -25.07
CA LYS A 688 -2.06 25.05 -23.65
C LYS A 688 -2.91 23.95 -23.02
N GLY A 689 -2.37 23.29 -22.01
CA GLY A 689 -2.98 22.11 -21.38
C GLY A 689 -4.38 22.33 -20.82
N ASN A 690 -4.70 23.55 -20.41
CA ASN A 690 -6.01 23.94 -19.88
C ASN A 690 -7.01 24.40 -20.96
N GLU A 691 -6.56 24.64 -22.20
CA GLU A 691 -7.44 25.04 -23.30
C GLU A 691 -8.42 23.92 -23.68
N GLN A 692 -9.64 24.30 -24.04
CA GLN A 692 -10.68 23.35 -24.42
C GLN A 692 -10.61 23.04 -25.91
N ILE A 693 -10.62 21.75 -26.25
CA ILE A 693 -10.64 21.22 -27.61
C ILE A 693 -11.87 20.34 -27.75
N GLU A 694 -12.60 20.51 -28.85
CA GLU A 694 -13.65 19.58 -29.26
C GLU A 694 -13.03 18.43 -30.06
N TYR A 695 -13.27 17.19 -29.65
CA TYR A 695 -12.83 16.00 -30.36
C TYR A 695 -13.89 14.90 -30.25
N ASP A 696 -14.25 14.30 -31.39
CA ASP A 696 -15.30 13.29 -31.49
C ASP A 696 -16.65 13.70 -30.85
N GLY A 697 -17.01 14.99 -30.96
CA GLY A 697 -18.25 15.55 -30.42
C GLY A 697 -18.28 15.77 -28.90
N GLU A 698 -17.16 15.59 -28.20
CA GLU A 698 -16.99 15.90 -26.79
C GLU A 698 -15.94 17.00 -26.56
N MET A 699 -16.15 17.81 -25.51
CA MET A 699 -15.19 18.84 -25.09
C MET A 699 -14.21 18.27 -24.06
N HIS A 700 -12.92 18.47 -24.33
CA HIS A 700 -11.81 18.04 -23.49
C HIS A 700 -10.87 19.21 -23.22
N THR A 701 -10.20 19.23 -22.07
CA THR A 701 -8.97 20.04 -21.99
C THR A 701 -7.91 19.40 -22.89
N ALA A 702 -7.00 20.19 -23.47
CA ALA A 702 -5.92 19.71 -24.32
C ALA A 702 -5.12 18.59 -23.64
N ALA A 703 -4.77 18.75 -22.35
CA ALA A 703 -4.06 17.72 -21.62
C ALA A 703 -4.85 16.40 -21.51
N ASN A 704 -6.16 16.47 -21.25
CA ASN A 704 -7.00 15.27 -21.14
C ASN A 704 -7.24 14.60 -22.50
N LEU A 705 -7.40 15.38 -23.57
CA LEU A 705 -7.55 14.83 -24.91
C LEU A 705 -6.28 14.11 -25.36
N PHE A 706 -5.14 14.77 -25.18
CA PHE A 706 -3.84 14.19 -25.52
C PHE A 706 -3.61 12.87 -24.76
N ASP A 707 -3.93 12.85 -23.46
CA ASP A 707 -3.81 11.65 -22.65
C ASP A 707 -4.77 10.54 -23.11
N ALA A 708 -6.05 10.85 -23.35
CA ALA A 708 -7.01 9.86 -23.83
C ALA A 708 -6.65 9.26 -25.20
N LEU A 709 -6.09 10.07 -26.11
CA LEU A 709 -5.56 9.61 -27.40
C LEU A 709 -4.34 8.70 -27.21
N LYS A 710 -3.40 9.08 -26.34
CA LYS A 710 -2.22 8.28 -25.97
C LYS A 710 -2.60 6.96 -25.26
N GLU A 711 -3.67 6.98 -24.47
CA GLU A 711 -4.25 5.82 -23.79
C GLU A 711 -5.03 4.90 -24.75
N GLY A 712 -5.29 5.36 -25.98
CA GLY A 712 -6.00 4.59 -27.02
C GLY A 712 -7.49 4.45 -26.75
N TYR A 713 -8.09 5.42 -26.05
CA TYR A 713 -9.54 5.46 -25.78
C TYR A 713 -10.36 5.85 -27.02
N TYR A 714 -9.76 6.57 -27.97
CA TYR A 714 -10.37 6.93 -29.25
C TYR A 714 -9.71 6.13 -30.38
N GLY A 715 -10.49 5.69 -31.37
CA GLY A 715 -10.02 4.83 -32.48
C GLY A 715 -10.23 3.32 -32.29
N LYS A 716 -11.07 2.91 -31.33
CA LYS A 716 -11.51 1.51 -31.16
C LYS A 716 -13.03 1.36 -31.32
N PHE A 717 -13.57 1.70 -32.49
CA PHE A 717 -14.80 1.12 -33.04
C PHE A 717 -14.74 1.14 -34.56
#